data_AF-A0A931IUP4-F1
#
_entry.id   AF-A0A931IUP4-F1
#
_cell.length_a   1.000
_cell.length_b   1.000
_cell.length_c   1.000
_cell.angle_alpha   90.00
_cell.angle_beta   90.00
_cell.angle_gamma   90.00
#
_symmetry.space_group_name_H-M   'P 1'
#
loop_
_entity.id
_entity.type
_entity.pdbx_description
1 polymer ?
#
loop_
_entity_poly.entity_id
_entity_poly.type
_entity_poly.pdbx_seq_one_letter_code
_entity_poly.pdbx_strand_id
1 'polypeptide(L)'
;MTIAGRRLALDVRPDRLDLRDRPYRPPLGNLPPCFPSDAELAAFLPRYAQAGHVLNQGEDGACTGFGLAAVINTLRFRAHEADAAEPPPRVSPAMLYRVAQLYDEWPGEDYEGSSCRGALKGWHRHGVCRESLWPYLAPGHKPGAAPPLEDPTAPLDPRRNWDVDALACVLGVYYRVDQRAIVDVQAAIRECGALLASAVVHDGWGVDAQTQLSGHADLPTISSSPTPGKGGTHAFALVGYNARGFVVQNSWGPDWGAHGCALLPYEDWLLHGVDAWAFTLGVPRHSVGLLGAGARAARFLLPSPSSPTAVSAGAGELAPDQALRHTVLMNRGLPLRNDITAADARQAVRATAYAHPLVWLRSQRRKKVLVYAMGGPVTEAEALARVRALAPKALARGVYPLFVVGRATGLEGAPVYADAVAARAGLKEPSERGDRLLEAELRAPGGALWAQTQADAARACEDPEGAGRQVAAALKALAAAVPGLEIHLVGHSDGALLLGHLLRRFKPLGLAAASLHLFAPACTPAFALETFKPAVEAGTLRPARWWIHALSEANERADRVGAYGRSWLYLVSRALETAHKTPLIGLARCLDPKTVAPGMADGLWATAALDTVRAWQGFWGAHPKAAQRFQVWAERRFDDGADGVPAAHTAFDRSSALWSLTLDRIQKPRPAQG
;
A
#
# COMPACT_ATOMS: atom_id res chain seq x y z
N MET A 1 -18.12 -1.80 -24.90
CA MET A 1 -19.47 -1.61 -25.51
C MET A 1 -19.35 -0.70 -26.74
N THR A 2 -20.41 -0.55 -27.54
CA THR A 2 -20.40 0.38 -28.68
C THR A 2 -21.58 1.35 -28.58
N ILE A 3 -21.32 2.65 -28.59
CA ILE A 3 -22.34 3.72 -28.60
C ILE A 3 -22.08 4.59 -29.83
N ALA A 4 -23.08 4.72 -30.71
CA ALA A 4 -22.94 5.45 -31.98
C ALA A 4 -21.65 5.12 -32.75
N GLY A 5 -21.32 3.82 -32.87
CA GLY A 5 -20.11 3.34 -33.57
C GLY A 5 -18.79 3.47 -32.79
N ARG A 6 -18.78 4.09 -31.60
CA ARG A 6 -17.59 4.25 -30.76
C ARG A 6 -17.45 3.09 -29.79
N ARG A 7 -16.32 2.38 -29.82
CA ARG A 7 -15.99 1.34 -28.84
C ARG A 7 -15.49 2.00 -27.55
N LEU A 8 -16.17 1.75 -26.44
CA LEU A 8 -15.89 2.35 -25.14
C LEU A 8 -15.81 1.29 -24.05
N ALA A 9 -14.79 1.37 -23.19
CA ALA A 9 -14.80 0.75 -21.87
C ALA A 9 -15.29 1.78 -20.85
N LEU A 10 -16.42 1.49 -20.19
CA LEU A 10 -16.97 2.32 -19.10
C LEU A 10 -17.11 1.42 -17.88
N ASP A 11 -16.36 1.73 -16.84
CA ASP A 11 -16.01 0.83 -15.74
C ASP A 11 -16.02 1.55 -14.38
N VAL A 12 -16.75 2.67 -14.29
CA VAL A 12 -16.97 3.34 -13.00
C VAL A 12 -17.70 2.41 -12.04
N ARG A 13 -17.29 2.42 -10.78
CA ARG A 13 -18.03 1.74 -9.71
C ARG A 13 -18.81 2.74 -8.86
N PRO A 14 -20.09 2.46 -8.55
CA PRO A 14 -20.84 3.24 -7.57
C PRO A 14 -20.09 3.32 -6.23
N ASP A 15 -20.04 4.52 -5.65
CA ASP A 15 -19.44 4.71 -4.33
C ASP A 15 -20.26 3.97 -3.26
N ARG A 16 -19.61 3.07 -2.50
CA ARG A 16 -20.21 2.41 -1.33
C ARG A 16 -20.61 3.42 -0.27
N LEU A 17 -21.57 3.10 0.58
CA LEU A 17 -21.91 3.97 1.72
C LEU A 17 -20.68 4.14 2.65
N ASP A 18 -20.21 5.38 2.83
CA ASP A 18 -19.19 5.75 3.82
C ASP A 18 -19.79 6.87 4.69
N LEU A 19 -20.00 6.58 5.98
CA LEU A 19 -20.62 7.51 6.92
C LEU A 19 -19.75 8.76 7.19
N ARG A 20 -18.51 8.78 6.72
CA ARG A 20 -17.60 9.92 6.84
C ARG A 20 -17.72 10.91 5.67
N ASP A 21 -18.44 10.54 4.61
CA ASP A 21 -18.74 11.46 3.52
C ASP A 21 -19.49 12.68 4.07
N ARG A 22 -19.00 13.87 3.74
CA ARG A 22 -19.65 15.11 4.15
C ARG A 22 -20.81 15.38 3.18
N PRO A 23 -22.07 15.43 3.63
CA PRO A 23 -23.17 15.79 2.74
C PRO A 23 -23.06 17.27 2.36
N TYR A 24 -23.26 17.57 1.08
CA TYR A 24 -23.45 18.94 0.62
C TYR A 24 -24.77 19.48 1.18
N ARG A 25 -24.75 20.74 1.64
CA ARG A 25 -25.94 21.42 2.16
C ARG A 25 -26.09 22.72 1.39
N PRO A 26 -27.04 22.83 0.45
CA PRO A 26 -27.15 24.01 -0.40
C PRO A 26 -27.47 25.25 0.43
N PRO A 27 -26.84 26.41 0.14
CA PRO A 27 -27.23 27.67 0.75
C PRO A 27 -28.63 28.10 0.28
N LEU A 28 -29.38 28.79 1.14
CA LEU A 28 -30.67 29.36 0.76
C LEU A 28 -30.47 30.49 -0.27
N GLY A 29 -31.18 30.40 -1.39
CA GLY A 29 -31.13 31.42 -2.45
C GLY A 29 -31.95 30.99 -3.67
N ASN A 30 -32.24 31.95 -4.55
CA ASN A 30 -32.91 31.68 -5.81
C ASN A 30 -31.89 31.25 -6.87
N LEU A 31 -32.12 30.10 -7.49
CA LEU A 31 -31.34 29.65 -8.64
C LEU A 31 -31.86 30.32 -9.92
N PRO A 32 -30.98 30.78 -10.84
CA PRO A 32 -31.44 31.22 -12.15
C PRO A 32 -32.05 30.05 -12.94
N PRO A 33 -32.87 30.33 -13.98
CA PRO A 33 -33.46 29.30 -14.83
C PRO A 33 -32.41 28.50 -15.65
N CYS A 34 -31.22 29.06 -15.84
CA CYS A 34 -30.07 28.37 -16.42
C CYS A 34 -28.75 28.88 -15.80
N PHE A 35 -27.73 28.04 -15.85
CA PHE A 35 -26.37 28.39 -15.49
C PHE A 35 -25.37 27.56 -16.31
N PRO A 36 -24.28 28.13 -16.83
CA PRO A 36 -24.06 29.57 -17.02
C PRO A 36 -25.16 30.20 -17.89
N SER A 37 -25.21 31.53 -18.02
CA SER A 37 -26.16 32.19 -18.93
C SER A 37 -25.90 31.80 -20.39
N ASP A 38 -26.87 32.02 -21.28
CA ASP A 38 -26.73 31.70 -22.72
C ASP A 38 -25.49 32.34 -23.35
N ALA A 39 -25.26 33.63 -23.07
CA ALA A 39 -24.10 34.37 -23.59
C ALA A 39 -22.78 33.81 -23.05
N GLU A 40 -22.71 33.48 -21.75
CA GLU A 40 -21.53 32.88 -21.15
C GLU A 40 -21.26 31.48 -21.73
N LEU A 41 -22.30 30.66 -21.93
CA LEU A 41 -22.18 29.33 -22.52
C LEU A 41 -21.65 29.41 -23.97
N ALA A 42 -22.27 30.28 -24.79
CA ALA A 42 -21.93 30.47 -26.19
C ALA A 42 -20.50 31.01 -26.37
N ALA A 43 -20.01 31.85 -25.45
CA ALA A 43 -18.64 32.33 -25.46
C ALA A 43 -17.64 31.29 -24.92
N PHE A 44 -18.01 30.53 -23.89
CA PHE A 44 -17.11 29.63 -23.19
C PHE A 44 -16.82 28.34 -23.98
N LEU A 45 -17.85 27.62 -24.43
CA LEU A 45 -17.66 26.26 -24.97
C LEU A 45 -16.78 26.21 -26.24
N PRO A 46 -16.98 27.06 -27.26
CA PRO A 46 -16.14 27.04 -28.46
C PRO A 46 -14.67 27.38 -28.13
N ARG A 47 -14.43 28.38 -27.26
CA ARG A 47 -13.08 28.76 -26.82
C ARG A 47 -12.40 27.63 -26.05
N TYR A 48 -13.15 26.96 -25.17
CA TYR A 48 -12.66 25.84 -24.37
C TYR A 48 -12.31 24.62 -25.24
N ALA A 49 -13.14 24.30 -26.24
CA ALA A 49 -12.88 23.24 -27.20
C ALA A 49 -11.70 23.56 -28.13
N GLN A 50 -11.61 24.78 -28.65
CA GLN A 50 -10.50 25.23 -29.50
C GLN A 50 -9.15 25.21 -28.77
N ALA A 51 -9.15 25.51 -27.46
CA ALA A 51 -7.97 25.39 -26.61
C ALA A 51 -7.56 23.93 -26.31
N GLY A 52 -8.36 22.95 -26.73
CA GLY A 52 -8.10 21.52 -26.54
C GLY A 52 -8.45 21.01 -25.14
N HIS A 53 -9.30 21.69 -24.37
CA HIS A 53 -9.64 21.29 -23.00
C HIS A 53 -10.82 20.29 -22.91
N VAL A 54 -11.47 19.99 -24.05
CA VAL A 54 -12.38 18.84 -24.18
C VAL A 54 -11.53 17.60 -24.44
N LEU A 55 -11.44 16.74 -23.42
CA LEU A 55 -10.56 15.57 -23.46
C LEU A 55 -11.17 14.41 -24.25
N ASN A 56 -10.32 13.48 -24.69
CA ASN A 56 -10.73 12.26 -25.35
C ASN A 56 -10.05 11.04 -24.71
N GLN A 57 -10.83 10.18 -24.05
CA GLN A 57 -10.35 8.97 -23.39
C GLN A 57 -10.06 7.81 -24.35
N GLY A 58 -10.53 7.90 -25.61
CA GLY A 58 -10.45 6.79 -26.56
C GLY A 58 -11.28 5.58 -26.13
N GLU A 59 -10.72 4.38 -26.31
CA GLU A 59 -11.38 3.11 -25.96
C GLU A 59 -11.18 2.70 -24.49
N ASP A 60 -10.39 3.45 -23.72
CA ASP A 60 -9.93 3.06 -22.39
C ASP A 60 -10.96 3.35 -21.28
N GLY A 61 -10.97 2.47 -20.27
CA GLY A 61 -11.75 2.59 -19.02
C GLY A 61 -11.22 3.63 -18.02
N ALA A 62 -10.69 4.76 -18.51
CA ALA A 62 -10.10 5.79 -17.65
C ALA A 62 -11.06 6.94 -17.29
N CYS A 63 -12.36 6.74 -17.49
CA CYS A 63 -13.39 7.76 -17.37
C CYS A 63 -13.40 8.51 -16.02
N THR A 64 -13.05 7.88 -14.90
CA THR A 64 -12.93 8.59 -13.60
C THR A 64 -11.81 9.63 -13.60
N GLY A 65 -10.65 9.32 -14.16
CA GLY A 65 -9.54 10.26 -14.27
C GLY A 65 -9.84 11.38 -15.28
N PHE A 66 -10.47 11.05 -16.40
CA PHE A 66 -10.89 12.02 -17.42
C PHE A 66 -12.02 12.93 -16.95
N GLY A 67 -13.05 12.39 -16.28
CA GLY A 67 -14.15 13.15 -15.71
C GLY A 67 -13.66 14.13 -14.65
N LEU A 68 -12.78 13.69 -13.74
CA LEU A 68 -12.19 14.59 -12.74
C LEU A 68 -11.27 15.64 -13.38
N ALA A 69 -10.46 15.25 -14.38
CA ALA A 69 -9.64 16.20 -15.14
C ALA A 69 -10.51 17.26 -15.85
N ALA A 70 -11.65 16.85 -16.42
CA ALA A 70 -12.60 17.74 -17.05
C ALA A 70 -13.13 18.80 -16.07
N VAL A 71 -13.55 18.40 -14.87
CA VAL A 71 -13.99 19.35 -13.84
C VAL A 71 -12.86 20.32 -13.45
N ILE A 72 -11.67 19.79 -13.13
CA ILE A 72 -10.53 20.62 -12.70
C ILE A 72 -10.12 21.61 -13.79
N ASN A 73 -10.04 21.15 -15.04
CA ASN A 73 -9.70 22.00 -16.19
C ASN A 73 -10.77 23.06 -16.42
N THR A 74 -12.06 22.73 -16.33
CA THR A 74 -13.16 23.71 -16.45
C THR A 74 -13.07 24.79 -15.37
N LEU A 75 -12.85 24.42 -14.11
CA LEU A 75 -12.70 25.39 -13.02
C LEU A 75 -11.48 26.29 -13.23
N ARG A 76 -10.32 25.72 -13.59
CA ARG A 76 -9.10 26.49 -13.86
C ARG A 76 -9.24 27.40 -15.07
N PHE A 77 -9.94 26.97 -16.12
CA PHE A 77 -10.16 27.75 -17.33
C PHE A 77 -11.13 28.91 -17.11
N ARG A 78 -12.16 28.72 -16.26
CA ARG A 78 -13.07 29.80 -15.85
C ARG A 78 -12.40 30.82 -14.94
N ALA A 79 -11.50 30.38 -14.06
CA ALA A 79 -10.72 31.26 -13.20
C ALA A 79 -9.56 31.98 -13.92
N HIS A 80 -9.20 31.52 -15.12
CA HIS A 80 -8.13 32.12 -15.93
C HIS A 80 -8.60 33.43 -16.55
N GLU A 81 -7.79 34.48 -16.39
CA GLU A 81 -8.13 35.82 -16.90
C GLU A 81 -8.28 35.79 -18.43
N ALA A 82 -9.35 36.42 -18.93
CA ALA A 82 -9.69 36.43 -20.36
C ALA A 82 -8.59 37.07 -21.24
N ASP A 83 -7.72 37.91 -20.65
CA ASP A 83 -6.65 38.64 -21.32
C ASP A 83 -5.28 37.91 -21.31
N ALA A 84 -5.20 36.73 -20.71
CA ALA A 84 -3.98 35.94 -20.72
C ALA A 84 -3.71 35.37 -22.13
N ALA A 85 -2.48 35.57 -22.63
CA ALA A 85 -2.07 35.20 -23.99
C ALA A 85 -2.21 33.70 -24.32
N GLU A 86 -2.20 32.83 -23.30
CA GLU A 86 -2.28 31.38 -23.45
C GLU A 86 -3.28 30.77 -22.45
N PRO A 87 -4.02 29.72 -22.82
CA PRO A 87 -4.92 29.02 -21.89
C PRO A 87 -4.14 28.27 -20.79
N PRO A 88 -4.75 27.97 -19.63
CA PRO A 88 -4.06 27.30 -18.55
C PRO A 88 -3.68 25.86 -18.95
N PRO A 89 -2.50 25.34 -18.55
CA PRO A 89 -2.10 23.97 -18.85
C PRO A 89 -3.09 22.94 -18.30
N ARG A 90 -3.42 21.92 -19.08
CA ARG A 90 -4.32 20.82 -18.67
C ARG A 90 -3.69 19.98 -17.56
N VAL A 91 -4.50 19.49 -16.62
CA VAL A 91 -4.06 18.50 -15.62
C VAL A 91 -4.01 17.10 -16.22
N SER A 92 -3.18 16.23 -15.66
CA SER A 92 -3.00 14.85 -16.12
C SER A 92 -4.20 13.95 -15.76
N PRO A 93 -5.00 13.47 -16.75
CA PRO A 93 -6.01 12.43 -16.48
C PRO A 93 -5.35 11.08 -16.13
N ALA A 94 -4.12 10.83 -16.60
CA ALA A 94 -3.37 9.62 -16.29
C ALA A 94 -3.04 9.53 -14.80
N MET A 95 -2.54 10.62 -14.22
CA MET A 95 -2.26 10.70 -12.79
C MET A 95 -3.54 10.54 -11.97
N LEU A 96 -4.63 11.23 -12.35
CA LEU A 96 -5.92 11.15 -11.64
C LEU A 96 -6.51 9.74 -11.67
N TYR A 97 -6.49 9.07 -12.83
CA TYR A 97 -6.93 7.69 -12.95
C TYR A 97 -6.06 6.74 -12.12
N ARG A 98 -4.74 6.92 -12.17
CA ARG A 98 -3.77 6.10 -11.42
C ARG A 98 -4.00 6.20 -9.91
N VAL A 99 -4.20 7.41 -9.37
CA VAL A 99 -4.50 7.58 -7.96
C VAL A 99 -5.90 7.09 -7.62
N ALA A 100 -6.88 7.21 -8.53
CA ALA A 100 -8.21 6.67 -8.31
C ALA A 100 -8.17 5.15 -8.05
N GLN A 101 -7.50 4.39 -8.92
CA GLN A 101 -7.33 2.94 -8.76
C GLN A 101 -6.65 2.53 -7.44
N LEU A 102 -5.78 3.39 -6.91
CA LEU A 102 -5.01 3.11 -5.70
C LEU A 102 -5.78 3.44 -4.41
N TYR A 103 -6.67 4.42 -4.46
CA TYR A 103 -7.50 4.87 -3.34
C TYR A 103 -8.89 4.25 -3.33
N ASP A 104 -9.19 3.45 -4.35
CA ASP A 104 -10.41 2.68 -4.37
C ASP A 104 -10.44 1.68 -3.20
N GLU A 105 -11.64 1.41 -2.70
CA GLU A 105 -11.85 0.66 -1.45
C GLU A 105 -11.56 -0.85 -1.59
N TRP A 106 -10.83 -1.26 -2.62
CA TRP A 106 -10.62 -2.64 -3.04
C TRP A 106 -9.15 -2.96 -3.34
N PRO A 107 -8.47 -3.73 -2.46
CA PRO A 107 -7.20 -4.36 -2.78
C PRO A 107 -7.42 -5.53 -3.77
N GLY A 108 -6.87 -5.43 -4.98
CA GLY A 108 -6.89 -6.50 -5.99
C GLY A 108 -6.52 -5.95 -7.36
N GLU A 109 -5.25 -5.97 -7.73
CA GLU A 109 -4.67 -5.13 -8.78
C GLU A 109 -4.87 -5.61 -10.23
N ASP A 110 -6.03 -6.19 -10.55
CA ASP A 110 -6.39 -6.61 -11.92
C ASP A 110 -7.88 -6.34 -12.21
N TYR A 111 -8.38 -5.13 -11.89
CA TYR A 111 -9.68 -4.67 -12.38
C TYR A 111 -9.55 -3.44 -13.27
N GLU A 112 -10.30 -3.46 -14.38
CA GLU A 112 -10.62 -2.27 -15.17
C GLU A 112 -11.67 -1.48 -14.37
N GLY A 113 -11.37 -0.23 -14.01
CA GLY A 113 -12.31 0.70 -13.38
C GLY A 113 -11.83 1.40 -12.13
N SER A 114 -12.55 2.47 -11.76
CA SER A 114 -12.41 3.10 -10.45
C SER A 114 -13.67 3.85 -10.00
N SER A 115 -13.72 4.36 -8.77
CA SER A 115 -14.81 5.16 -8.20
C SER A 115 -14.52 6.66 -8.17
N CYS A 116 -15.58 7.47 -8.17
CA CYS A 116 -15.46 8.93 -8.04
C CYS A 116 -14.82 9.32 -6.69
N ARG A 117 -15.17 8.63 -5.60
CA ARG A 117 -14.54 8.85 -4.29
C ARG A 117 -13.06 8.49 -4.30
N GLY A 118 -12.67 7.39 -4.96
CA GLY A 118 -11.27 6.99 -5.11
C GLY A 118 -10.44 8.11 -5.77
N ALA A 119 -10.95 8.68 -6.86
CA ALA A 119 -10.31 9.80 -7.55
C ALA A 119 -10.16 11.05 -6.67
N LEU A 120 -11.20 11.41 -5.91
CA LEU A 120 -11.16 12.56 -4.99
C LEU A 120 -10.21 12.33 -3.80
N LYS A 121 -10.22 11.13 -3.19
CA LYS A 121 -9.29 10.75 -2.12
C LYS A 121 -7.84 10.84 -2.59
N GLY A 122 -7.56 10.32 -3.79
CA GLY A 122 -6.25 10.41 -4.43
C GLY A 122 -5.82 11.85 -4.68
N TRP A 123 -6.67 12.66 -5.33
CA TRP A 123 -6.38 14.07 -5.61
C TRP A 123 -6.18 14.89 -4.33
N HIS A 124 -6.97 14.65 -3.29
CA HIS A 124 -6.79 15.29 -1.96
C HIS A 124 -5.42 15.02 -1.35
N ARG A 125 -4.93 13.78 -1.48
CA ARG A 125 -3.63 13.40 -0.90
C ARG A 125 -2.46 13.90 -1.73
N HIS A 126 -2.57 13.84 -3.05
CA HIS A 126 -1.42 13.98 -3.96
C HIS A 126 -1.35 15.33 -4.66
N GLY A 127 -2.49 15.98 -4.87
CA GLY A 127 -2.64 16.97 -5.93
C GLY A 127 -2.62 16.32 -7.31
N VAL A 128 -2.50 17.12 -8.37
CA VAL A 128 -2.41 16.63 -9.76
C VAL A 128 -1.45 17.50 -10.57
N CYS A 129 -0.54 16.87 -11.30
CA CYS A 129 0.40 17.56 -12.17
C CYS A 129 -0.24 17.94 -13.52
N ARG A 130 0.42 18.82 -14.26
CA ARG A 130 0.10 19.08 -15.67
C ARG A 130 0.27 17.83 -16.52
N GLU A 131 -0.56 17.69 -17.54
CA GLU A 131 -0.56 16.54 -18.46
C GLU A 131 0.78 16.32 -19.15
N SER A 132 1.52 17.39 -19.47
CA SER A 132 2.84 17.27 -20.11
C SER A 132 3.88 16.55 -19.23
N LEU A 133 3.70 16.52 -17.91
CA LEU A 133 4.59 15.81 -16.97
C LEU A 133 4.14 14.37 -16.72
N TRP A 134 2.89 14.03 -17.02
CA TRP A 134 2.41 12.66 -16.97
C TRP A 134 1.37 12.43 -18.06
N PRO A 135 1.80 12.22 -19.31
CA PRO A 135 0.91 12.17 -20.45
C PRO A 135 0.07 10.89 -20.44
N TYR A 136 -1.15 10.98 -20.97
CA TYR A 136 -1.99 9.82 -21.21
C TYR A 136 -1.63 9.23 -22.58
N LEU A 137 -1.17 7.98 -22.62
CA LEU A 137 -0.88 7.27 -23.87
C LEU A 137 -2.14 6.51 -24.31
N ALA A 138 -2.71 6.88 -25.46
CA ALA A 138 -3.85 6.20 -26.10
C ALA A 138 -3.39 4.98 -26.97
N PRO A 139 -4.31 4.26 -27.64
CA PRO A 139 -4.59 2.83 -27.46
C PRO A 139 -3.47 1.87 -27.92
N GLY A 140 -3.37 0.71 -27.25
CA GLY A 140 -2.40 -0.37 -27.54
C GLY A 140 -1.36 -0.61 -26.43
N HIS A 141 -1.30 0.31 -25.45
CA HIS A 141 -0.55 0.15 -24.20
C HIS A 141 -1.54 0.08 -23.03
N LYS A 142 -1.15 -0.51 -21.88
CA LYS A 142 -2.00 -0.46 -20.68
C LYS A 142 -2.36 1.01 -20.37
N PRO A 143 -3.63 1.36 -20.15
CA PRO A 143 -4.06 2.70 -19.74
C PRO A 143 -3.16 3.28 -18.64
N GLY A 144 -2.62 4.49 -18.84
CA GLY A 144 -1.72 5.14 -17.87
C GLY A 144 -0.29 4.57 -17.80
N ALA A 145 0.23 3.98 -18.89
CA ALA A 145 1.57 3.36 -18.95
C ALA A 145 2.76 4.32 -19.16
N ALA A 146 2.57 5.61 -19.46
CA ALA A 146 3.70 6.53 -19.48
C ALA A 146 4.24 6.70 -18.06
N PRO A 147 5.55 6.46 -17.81
CA PRO A 147 6.15 6.92 -16.58
C PRO A 147 6.08 8.45 -16.55
N PRO A 148 5.83 9.07 -15.39
CA PRO A 148 5.88 10.51 -15.29
C PRO A 148 7.30 11.03 -15.55
N LEU A 149 7.39 12.28 -16.01
CA LEU A 149 8.65 12.98 -16.27
C LEU A 149 9.30 13.47 -14.98
N GLU A 150 10.60 13.18 -14.85
CA GLU A 150 11.42 13.57 -13.72
C GLU A 150 12.83 13.94 -14.18
N ASP A 151 13.39 14.98 -13.56
CA ASP A 151 14.77 15.40 -13.71
C ASP A 151 15.48 15.31 -12.34
N PRO A 152 16.23 14.22 -12.09
CA PRO A 152 16.91 14.03 -10.80
C PRO A 152 18.00 15.08 -10.54
N THR A 153 18.43 15.84 -11.55
CA THR A 153 19.41 16.92 -11.40
C THR A 153 18.79 18.23 -10.90
N ALA A 154 17.46 18.37 -11.01
CA ALA A 154 16.71 19.53 -10.57
C ALA A 154 15.43 19.11 -9.81
N PRO A 155 15.53 18.37 -8.69
CA PRO A 155 14.41 17.67 -8.06
C PRO A 155 13.32 18.58 -7.46
N LEU A 156 13.56 19.88 -7.36
CA LEU A 156 12.61 20.86 -6.83
C LEU A 156 11.98 21.75 -7.94
N ASP A 157 12.31 21.53 -9.21
CA ASP A 157 11.75 22.31 -10.32
C ASP A 157 10.36 21.76 -10.73
N PRO A 158 9.26 22.50 -10.49
CA PRO A 158 7.92 22.06 -10.88
C PRO A 158 7.72 22.01 -12.40
N ARG A 159 8.61 22.60 -13.21
CA ARG A 159 8.52 22.49 -14.67
C ARG A 159 9.06 21.17 -15.21
N ARG A 160 9.84 20.45 -14.40
CA ARG A 160 10.56 19.23 -14.81
C ARG A 160 10.14 17.99 -14.02
N ASN A 161 9.46 18.18 -12.90
CA ASN A 161 9.11 17.09 -12.01
C ASN A 161 7.62 17.15 -11.67
N TRP A 162 6.91 16.11 -12.09
CA TRP A 162 5.47 15.94 -11.87
C TRP A 162 5.09 16.05 -10.39
N ASP A 163 5.95 15.55 -9.50
CA ASP A 163 5.67 15.36 -8.08
C ASP A 163 5.62 16.71 -7.37
N VAL A 164 6.51 17.64 -7.73
CA VAL A 164 6.51 19.04 -7.26
C VAL A 164 5.38 19.84 -7.92
N ASP A 165 5.17 19.66 -9.22
CA ASP A 165 4.10 20.35 -9.95
C ASP A 165 2.71 20.03 -9.39
N ALA A 166 2.49 18.78 -8.98
CA ALA A 166 1.22 18.33 -8.45
C ALA A 166 0.77 19.10 -7.20
N LEU A 167 1.70 19.66 -6.39
CA LEU A 167 1.28 20.45 -5.23
C LEU A 167 0.64 21.81 -5.59
N ALA A 168 0.77 22.25 -6.85
CA ALA A 168 0.16 23.50 -7.32
C ALA A 168 -1.35 23.35 -7.57
N CYS A 169 -1.85 22.12 -7.76
CA CYS A 169 -3.26 21.84 -8.03
C CYS A 169 -3.78 20.77 -7.07
N VAL A 170 -4.22 21.21 -5.88
CA VAL A 170 -4.71 20.34 -4.80
C VAL A 170 -6.22 20.50 -4.61
N LEU A 171 -6.87 19.46 -4.12
CA LEU A 171 -8.28 19.54 -3.71
C LEU A 171 -8.39 20.36 -2.41
N GLY A 172 -9.39 21.23 -2.35
CA GLY A 172 -9.79 21.95 -1.14
C GLY A 172 -10.66 21.06 -0.25
N VAL A 173 -11.97 21.30 -0.29
CA VAL A 173 -12.97 20.46 0.37
C VAL A 173 -13.79 19.71 -0.66
N TYR A 174 -14.34 18.56 -0.30
CA TYR A 174 -15.27 17.81 -1.15
C TYR A 174 -16.47 17.31 -0.34
N TYR A 175 -17.64 17.35 -0.96
CA TYR A 175 -18.93 16.99 -0.40
C TYR A 175 -19.68 16.08 -1.37
N ARG A 176 -20.38 15.09 -0.82
CA ARG A 176 -21.31 14.25 -1.57
C ARG A 176 -22.62 15.00 -1.73
N VAL A 177 -23.10 15.16 -2.96
CA VAL A 177 -24.40 15.74 -3.26
C VAL A 177 -25.42 14.62 -3.32
N ASP A 178 -26.62 14.82 -2.77
CA ASP A 178 -27.72 13.86 -2.99
C ASP A 178 -28.13 13.93 -4.46
N GLN A 179 -27.78 12.90 -5.23
CA GLN A 179 -28.03 12.85 -6.65
C GLN A 179 -29.53 12.83 -6.98
N ARG A 180 -30.39 12.43 -6.03
CA ARG A 180 -31.85 12.39 -6.24
C ARG A 180 -32.50 13.77 -6.05
N ALA A 181 -31.82 14.68 -5.37
CA ALA A 181 -32.27 16.06 -5.20
C ALA A 181 -31.73 16.93 -6.34
N ILE A 182 -32.50 17.06 -7.44
CA ILE A 182 -32.12 17.87 -8.61
C ILE A 182 -31.70 19.30 -8.20
N VAL A 183 -32.44 19.90 -7.26
CA VAL A 183 -32.17 21.26 -6.78
C VAL A 183 -30.81 21.35 -6.07
N ASP A 184 -30.41 20.33 -5.32
CA ASP A 184 -29.12 20.29 -4.64
C ASP A 184 -27.98 20.19 -5.66
N VAL A 185 -28.16 19.39 -6.72
CA VAL A 185 -27.20 19.29 -7.83
C VAL A 185 -27.10 20.62 -8.58
N GLN A 186 -28.22 21.29 -8.90
CA GLN A 186 -28.21 22.62 -9.53
C GLN A 186 -27.51 23.66 -8.65
N ALA A 187 -27.82 23.68 -7.35
CA ALA A 187 -27.20 24.58 -6.39
C ALA A 187 -25.69 24.34 -6.30
N ALA A 188 -25.27 23.07 -6.23
CA ALA A 188 -23.86 22.70 -6.20
C ALA A 188 -23.13 23.10 -7.50
N ILE A 189 -23.74 22.92 -8.68
CA ILE A 189 -23.17 23.40 -9.95
C ILE A 189 -23.01 24.93 -9.93
N ARG A 190 -24.02 25.65 -9.43
CA ARG A 190 -23.97 27.12 -9.35
C ARG A 190 -22.88 27.60 -8.38
N GLU A 191 -22.74 26.95 -7.24
CA GLU A 191 -21.77 27.33 -6.21
C GLU A 191 -20.34 26.96 -6.60
N CYS A 192 -20.12 25.73 -7.05
CA CYS A 192 -18.78 25.21 -7.34
C CYS A 192 -18.33 25.47 -8.78
N GLY A 193 -19.27 25.74 -9.70
CA GLY A 193 -19.04 25.91 -11.13
C GLY A 193 -19.13 24.62 -11.93
N ALA A 194 -18.68 23.48 -11.36
CA ALA A 194 -18.79 22.17 -11.98
C ALA A 194 -18.73 21.05 -10.93
N LEU A 195 -19.31 19.90 -11.24
CA LEU A 195 -19.34 18.71 -10.38
C LEU A 195 -18.74 17.50 -11.10
N LEU A 196 -18.09 16.62 -10.34
CA LEU A 196 -17.80 15.26 -10.81
C LEU A 196 -19.05 14.41 -10.61
N ALA A 197 -19.54 13.79 -11.68
CA ALA A 197 -20.72 12.95 -11.65
C ALA A 197 -20.47 11.61 -12.34
N SER A 198 -21.30 10.62 -12.02
CA SER A 198 -21.35 9.35 -12.74
C SER A 198 -22.78 8.91 -13.00
N ALA A 199 -23.01 8.20 -14.11
CA ALA A 199 -24.30 7.64 -14.48
C ALA A 199 -24.14 6.35 -15.28
N VAL A 200 -25.17 5.50 -15.26
CA VAL A 200 -25.27 4.36 -16.18
C VAL A 200 -25.55 4.88 -17.59
N VAL A 201 -24.69 4.53 -18.54
CA VAL A 201 -24.82 5.00 -19.92
C VAL A 201 -25.71 4.06 -20.74
N HIS A 202 -26.43 4.61 -21.72
CA HIS A 202 -27.32 3.90 -22.65
C HIS A 202 -27.18 4.47 -24.07
N ASP A 203 -27.88 3.88 -25.03
CA ASP A 203 -27.73 4.20 -26.46
C ASP A 203 -28.06 5.66 -26.81
N GLY A 204 -28.87 6.34 -25.98
CA GLY A 204 -29.21 7.76 -26.13
C GLY A 204 -28.02 8.71 -25.99
N TRP A 205 -26.91 8.25 -25.43
CA TRP A 205 -25.65 9.00 -25.36
C TRP A 205 -24.91 9.07 -26.71
N GLY A 206 -25.42 8.38 -27.75
CA GLY A 206 -25.00 8.54 -29.13
C GLY A 206 -25.46 9.87 -29.73
N VAL A 207 -24.87 10.97 -29.26
CA VAL A 207 -25.24 12.33 -29.66
C VAL A 207 -24.33 12.80 -30.80
N ASP A 208 -24.95 13.32 -31.88
CA ASP A 208 -24.24 13.85 -33.04
C ASP A 208 -23.51 15.17 -32.73
N ALA A 209 -22.45 15.45 -33.48
CA ALA A 209 -21.68 16.68 -33.37
C ALA A 209 -22.50 17.89 -33.82
N GLN A 210 -22.43 18.99 -33.08
CA GLN A 210 -23.09 20.25 -33.41
C GLN A 210 -22.13 21.43 -33.20
N THR A 211 -21.94 22.22 -34.25
CA THR A 211 -20.98 23.35 -34.22
C THR A 211 -21.64 24.69 -33.89
N GLN A 212 -22.92 24.85 -34.24
CA GLN A 212 -23.69 26.06 -33.93
C GLN A 212 -24.16 26.07 -32.48
N LEU A 213 -23.77 27.11 -31.74
CA LEU A 213 -24.11 27.31 -30.34
C LEU A 213 -24.29 28.81 -30.06
N SER A 214 -25.54 29.24 -29.92
CA SER A 214 -25.94 30.59 -29.49
C SER A 214 -26.37 30.64 -28.02
N GLY A 215 -26.65 29.48 -27.42
CA GLY A 215 -27.07 29.34 -26.03
C GLY A 215 -27.51 27.90 -25.70
N HIS A 216 -28.18 27.72 -24.57
CA HIS A 216 -28.65 26.42 -24.07
C HIS A 216 -29.67 25.74 -24.99
N ALA A 217 -30.41 26.50 -25.79
CA ALA A 217 -31.39 25.96 -26.72
C ALA A 217 -30.77 25.03 -27.76
N ASP A 218 -29.52 25.34 -28.16
CA ASP A 218 -28.78 24.62 -29.20
C ASP A 218 -28.02 23.41 -28.66
N LEU A 219 -28.02 23.17 -27.34
CA LEU A 219 -27.40 21.95 -26.81
C LEU A 219 -28.18 20.72 -27.27
N PRO A 220 -27.52 19.75 -27.93
CA PRO A 220 -28.19 18.51 -28.30
C PRO A 220 -28.53 17.71 -27.03
N THR A 221 -29.70 17.08 -27.03
CA THR A 221 -30.24 16.37 -25.87
C THR A 221 -29.94 14.88 -25.97
N ILE A 222 -29.45 14.29 -24.86
CA ILE A 222 -29.33 12.84 -24.70
C ILE A 222 -30.74 12.26 -24.67
N SER A 223 -31.07 11.37 -25.61
CA SER A 223 -32.40 10.76 -25.68
C SER A 223 -32.64 9.86 -24.46
N SER A 224 -33.64 10.20 -23.64
CA SER A 224 -33.97 9.47 -22.41
C SER A 224 -34.25 8.00 -22.70
N SER A 225 -33.78 7.10 -21.83
CA SER A 225 -34.08 5.66 -21.93
C SER A 225 -34.64 5.11 -20.63
N PRO A 226 -35.80 4.42 -20.61
CA PRO A 226 -36.36 3.88 -19.37
C PRO A 226 -35.65 2.62 -18.90
N THR A 227 -34.85 1.97 -19.76
CA THR A 227 -34.07 0.79 -19.39
C THR A 227 -32.61 1.18 -19.22
N PRO A 228 -31.93 0.74 -18.14
CA PRO A 228 -30.48 0.73 -18.12
C PRO A 228 -30.06 -0.07 -19.36
N GLY A 229 -29.38 0.56 -20.32
CA GLY A 229 -28.88 -0.16 -21.47
C GLY A 229 -27.94 -1.28 -21.04
N LYS A 230 -27.38 -2.04 -21.99
CA LYS A 230 -26.22 -2.90 -21.69
C LYS A 230 -24.94 -2.09 -21.35
N GLY A 231 -25.06 -0.80 -21.08
CA GLY A 231 -23.95 0.11 -20.87
C GLY A 231 -23.38 0.01 -19.46
N GLY A 232 -22.10 0.35 -19.35
CA GLY A 232 -21.40 0.50 -18.08
C GLY A 232 -21.68 1.85 -17.44
N THR A 233 -21.21 2.04 -16.21
CA THR A 233 -21.24 3.35 -15.55
C THR A 233 -20.09 4.21 -16.05
N HIS A 234 -20.36 5.48 -16.33
CA HIS A 234 -19.40 6.46 -16.86
C HIS A 234 -19.28 7.66 -15.93
N ALA A 235 -18.10 8.24 -15.85
CA ALA A 235 -17.82 9.45 -15.07
C ALA A 235 -17.55 10.64 -16.00
N PHE A 236 -18.16 11.77 -15.69
CA PHE A 236 -18.15 12.98 -16.51
C PHE A 236 -18.30 14.22 -15.63
N ALA A 237 -18.20 15.41 -16.25
CA ALA A 237 -18.41 16.67 -15.57
C ALA A 237 -19.82 17.20 -15.81
N LEU A 238 -20.50 17.66 -14.75
CA LEU A 238 -21.68 18.51 -14.86
C LEU A 238 -21.22 19.97 -14.75
N VAL A 239 -21.39 20.76 -15.81
CA VAL A 239 -20.81 22.12 -15.91
C VAL A 239 -21.86 23.23 -15.97
N GLY A 240 -23.14 22.85 -15.95
CA GLY A 240 -24.27 23.76 -16.05
C GLY A 240 -25.61 23.05 -15.93
N TYR A 241 -26.70 23.81 -16.04
CA TYR A 241 -28.07 23.32 -16.10
C TYR A 241 -28.99 24.34 -16.78
N ASN A 242 -30.17 23.90 -17.20
CA ASN A 242 -31.30 24.75 -17.62
C ASN A 242 -32.63 24.10 -17.25
N ALA A 243 -33.77 24.68 -17.62
CA ALA A 243 -35.10 24.15 -17.29
C ALA A 243 -35.36 22.70 -17.73
N ARG A 244 -34.59 22.15 -18.68
CA ARG A 244 -34.77 20.81 -19.25
C ARG A 244 -33.83 19.76 -18.64
N GLY A 245 -32.66 20.15 -18.14
CA GLY A 245 -31.64 19.19 -17.73
C GLY A 245 -30.30 19.77 -17.30
N PHE A 246 -29.33 18.89 -17.06
CA PHE A 246 -27.95 19.24 -16.76
C PHE A 246 -27.10 19.31 -18.02
N VAL A 247 -26.12 20.22 -18.06
CA VAL A 247 -25.13 20.30 -19.13
C VAL A 247 -23.97 19.38 -18.78
N VAL A 248 -23.85 18.29 -19.53
CA VAL A 248 -22.76 17.32 -19.43
C VAL A 248 -21.60 17.78 -20.29
N GLN A 249 -20.39 17.79 -19.75
CA GLN A 249 -19.15 17.80 -20.53
C GLN A 249 -18.56 16.39 -20.48
N ASN A 250 -18.47 15.75 -21.64
CA ASN A 250 -18.00 14.39 -21.78
C ASN A 250 -16.49 14.35 -22.09
N SER A 251 -15.91 13.15 -22.07
CA SER A 251 -14.51 12.86 -22.38
C SER A 251 -14.35 12.07 -23.68
N TRP A 252 -15.23 12.29 -24.66
CA TRP A 252 -15.22 11.62 -25.97
C TRP A 252 -14.81 12.57 -27.11
N GLY A 253 -14.05 13.62 -26.79
CA GLY A 253 -13.57 14.62 -27.74
C GLY A 253 -14.60 15.72 -28.08
N PRO A 254 -14.16 16.76 -28.80
CA PRO A 254 -14.99 17.93 -29.15
C PRO A 254 -16.11 17.62 -30.14
N ASP A 255 -15.99 16.54 -30.92
CA ASP A 255 -16.97 16.10 -31.91
C ASP A 255 -18.10 15.25 -31.32
N TRP A 256 -18.33 15.33 -30.02
CA TRP A 256 -19.49 14.72 -29.36
C TRP A 256 -20.39 15.83 -28.84
N GLY A 257 -21.66 15.82 -29.26
CA GLY A 257 -22.58 16.90 -28.94
C GLY A 257 -22.11 18.26 -29.46
N ALA A 258 -22.45 19.32 -28.74
CA ALA A 258 -21.98 20.68 -29.00
C ALA A 258 -20.65 20.93 -28.27
N HIS A 259 -19.53 20.90 -28.99
CA HIS A 259 -18.19 21.16 -28.45
C HIS A 259 -17.84 20.25 -27.25
N GLY A 260 -18.19 18.96 -27.31
CA GLY A 260 -18.00 18.02 -26.20
C GLY A 260 -19.10 18.02 -25.13
N CYS A 261 -20.15 18.83 -25.32
CA CYS A 261 -21.23 18.98 -24.36
C CYS A 261 -22.61 18.58 -24.91
N ALA A 262 -23.46 18.04 -24.05
CA ALA A 262 -24.84 17.71 -24.35
C ALA A 262 -25.73 17.97 -23.13
N LEU A 263 -27.03 18.03 -23.36
CA LEU A 263 -28.02 18.17 -22.31
C LEU A 263 -28.49 16.78 -21.84
N LEU A 264 -28.34 16.50 -20.55
CA LEU A 264 -28.88 15.31 -19.87
C LEU A 264 -30.22 15.66 -19.22
N PRO A 265 -31.35 15.11 -19.69
CA PRO A 265 -32.66 15.36 -19.10
C PRO A 265 -32.73 14.99 -17.61
N TYR A 266 -33.50 15.74 -16.83
CA TYR A 266 -33.66 15.47 -15.39
C TYR A 266 -34.25 14.10 -15.07
N GLU A 267 -35.23 13.67 -15.87
CA GLU A 267 -35.82 12.34 -15.81
C GLU A 267 -34.80 11.23 -16.04
N ASP A 268 -33.88 11.42 -16.97
CA ASP A 268 -32.83 10.45 -17.28
C ASP A 268 -31.78 10.40 -16.16
N TRP A 269 -31.38 11.55 -15.63
CA TRP A 269 -30.51 11.64 -14.45
C TRP A 269 -31.11 10.96 -13.22
N LEU A 270 -32.41 11.13 -12.95
CA LEU A 270 -33.06 10.49 -11.81
C LEU A 270 -33.11 8.96 -11.92
N LEU A 271 -33.14 8.43 -13.15
CA LEU A 271 -33.13 6.99 -13.41
C LEU A 271 -31.72 6.39 -13.35
N HIS A 272 -30.74 7.08 -13.94
CA HIS A 272 -29.42 6.50 -14.21
C HIS A 272 -28.26 7.13 -13.45
N GLY A 273 -28.48 8.28 -12.78
CA GLY A 273 -27.47 8.96 -11.98
C GLY A 273 -27.01 8.12 -10.79
N VAL A 274 -25.69 8.00 -10.62
CA VAL A 274 -25.06 7.14 -9.61
C VAL A 274 -24.45 7.99 -8.50
N ASP A 275 -23.43 8.79 -8.81
CA ASP A 275 -22.74 9.64 -7.83
C ASP A 275 -22.64 11.09 -8.32
N ALA A 276 -22.64 12.04 -7.38
CA ALA A 276 -22.38 13.45 -7.61
C ALA A 276 -21.54 14.05 -6.48
N TRP A 277 -20.45 14.71 -6.85
CA TRP A 277 -19.49 15.28 -5.91
C TRP A 277 -19.21 16.75 -6.21
N ALA A 278 -19.40 17.58 -5.19
CA ALA A 278 -19.06 18.99 -5.19
C ALA A 278 -17.71 19.20 -4.52
N PHE A 279 -16.89 20.10 -5.07
CA PHE A 279 -15.60 20.44 -4.49
C PHE A 279 -15.07 21.79 -4.96
N THR A 280 -14.07 22.28 -4.23
CA THR A 280 -13.32 23.49 -4.56
C THR A 280 -11.85 23.20 -4.80
N LEU A 281 -11.20 24.01 -5.65
CA LEU A 281 -9.75 24.00 -5.76
C LEU A 281 -9.14 24.50 -4.44
N GLY A 282 -8.16 23.79 -3.92
CA GLY A 282 -7.41 24.18 -2.74
C GLY A 282 -6.33 25.21 -3.07
N VAL A 283 -5.80 25.87 -2.04
CA VAL A 283 -4.72 26.85 -2.19
C VAL A 283 -3.43 26.15 -2.65
N PRO A 284 -2.76 26.63 -3.72
CA PRO A 284 -1.48 26.08 -4.18
C PRO A 284 -0.43 26.08 -3.08
N ARG A 285 0.26 24.96 -2.88
CA ARG A 285 1.29 24.80 -1.84
C ARG A 285 2.67 24.77 -2.50
N HIS A 286 3.19 25.93 -2.91
CA HIS A 286 4.51 26.02 -3.55
C HIS A 286 5.70 25.90 -2.58
N SER A 287 5.46 25.82 -1.27
CA SER A 287 6.50 25.84 -0.25
C SER A 287 6.42 24.60 0.66
N VAL A 288 7.29 23.62 0.41
CA VAL A 288 7.81 22.74 1.45
C VAL A 288 9.29 23.08 1.59
N GLY A 289 9.60 24.14 2.31
CA GLY A 289 10.95 24.39 2.81
C GLY A 289 11.29 23.34 3.87
N LEU A 290 11.58 22.10 3.45
CA LEU A 290 12.10 21.00 4.29
C LEU A 290 12.46 19.72 3.51
N LEU A 291 12.54 19.75 2.17
CA LEU A 291 13.00 18.60 1.39
C LEU A 291 14.48 18.78 1.04
N GLY A 292 15.34 18.02 1.73
CA GLY A 292 16.76 17.92 1.39
C GLY A 292 16.95 17.47 -0.06
N ALA A 293 18.01 17.96 -0.69
CA ALA A 293 18.35 17.67 -2.08
C ALA A 293 18.38 16.15 -2.33
N GLY A 294 17.45 15.66 -3.17
CA GLY A 294 17.43 14.28 -3.67
C GLY A 294 16.20 13.43 -3.36
N ALA A 295 15.17 13.94 -2.68
CA ALA A 295 13.96 13.15 -2.35
C ALA A 295 12.69 13.74 -2.98
N ARG A 296 11.96 12.94 -3.79
CA ARG A 296 10.58 13.28 -4.24
C ARG A 296 9.71 13.58 -3.02
N ALA A 297 8.67 14.41 -3.20
CA ALA A 297 7.76 14.77 -2.11
C ALA A 297 7.01 13.55 -1.54
N ALA A 298 6.85 13.59 -0.22
CA ALA A 298 6.40 12.51 0.64
C ALA A 298 4.97 11.98 0.49
N ARG A 299 4.29 12.36 -0.58
CA ARG A 299 2.87 12.05 -0.75
C ARG A 299 2.62 10.89 -1.67
N PHE A 300 3.58 10.46 -2.49
CA PHE A 300 3.34 9.57 -3.65
C PHE A 300 3.57 8.08 -3.41
N LEU A 301 3.76 7.69 -2.15
CA LEU A 301 3.80 6.31 -1.70
C LEU A 301 2.64 6.09 -0.72
N LEU A 302 2.00 4.92 -0.82
CA LEU A 302 0.71 4.66 -0.19
C LEU A 302 0.85 3.80 1.06
N PRO A 303 0.49 4.32 2.24
CA PRO A 303 0.10 3.45 3.35
C PRO A 303 -1.32 2.90 3.09
N SER A 304 -1.64 1.74 3.64
CA SER A 304 -2.99 1.17 3.63
C SER A 304 -4.01 2.14 4.26
N PRO A 305 -5.31 2.10 3.84
CA PRO A 305 -6.39 2.95 4.36
C PRO A 305 -6.61 2.94 5.88
N SER A 306 -5.98 2.01 6.61
CA SER A 306 -5.99 1.91 8.07
C SER A 306 -4.90 2.72 8.79
N SER A 307 -3.99 3.40 8.08
CA SER A 307 -2.93 4.20 8.71
C SER A 307 -3.41 5.63 9.04
N PRO A 308 -3.19 6.13 10.27
CA PRO A 308 -3.53 7.51 10.61
C PRO A 308 -2.74 8.50 9.75
N THR A 309 -3.46 9.44 9.14
CA THR A 309 -2.98 10.34 8.06
C THR A 309 -2.07 11.48 8.52
N ALA A 310 -1.75 11.59 9.81
CA ALA A 310 -0.88 12.61 10.35
C ALA A 310 -0.09 12.09 11.55
N VAL A 311 1.15 11.66 11.32
CA VAL A 311 2.14 11.50 12.38
C VAL A 311 3.36 12.30 11.93
N SER A 312 3.69 13.39 12.62
CA SER A 312 4.93 14.13 12.37
C SER A 312 6.12 13.20 12.58
N ALA A 313 7.18 13.38 11.79
CA ALA A 313 8.44 12.70 12.04
C ALA A 313 9.04 13.27 13.33
N GLY A 314 9.37 12.40 14.29
CA GLY A 314 10.25 12.78 15.39
C GLY A 314 11.65 13.09 14.86
N ALA A 315 12.45 13.88 15.59
CA ALA A 315 13.81 14.19 15.20
C ALA A 315 14.62 12.88 14.99
N GLY A 316 15.10 12.64 13.78
CA GLY A 316 15.88 11.45 13.41
C GLY A 316 15.10 10.27 12.82
N GLU A 317 13.78 10.37 12.67
CA GLU A 317 12.95 9.38 11.97
C GLU A 317 12.75 9.71 10.48
N LEU A 318 12.54 8.69 9.65
CA LEU A 318 12.05 8.91 8.29
C LEU A 318 10.60 9.40 8.30
N ALA A 319 10.27 10.22 7.30
CA ALA A 319 8.88 10.47 6.94
C ALA A 319 8.23 9.15 6.43
N PRO A 320 6.90 8.97 6.59
CA PRO A 320 6.20 7.73 6.22
C PRO A 320 6.46 7.22 4.79
N ASP A 321 6.56 8.11 3.83
CA ASP A 321 6.90 7.82 2.43
C ASP A 321 8.35 7.35 2.24
N GLN A 322 9.30 7.99 2.91
CA GLN A 322 10.70 7.58 2.85
C GLN A 322 10.82 6.17 3.40
N ALA A 323 10.09 5.85 4.47
CA ALA A 323 9.99 4.50 4.97
C ALA A 323 9.37 3.51 3.95
N LEU A 324 8.33 3.90 3.22
CA LEU A 324 7.74 3.08 2.16
C LEU A 324 8.71 2.79 1.00
N ARG A 325 9.67 3.68 0.69
CA ARG A 325 10.75 3.41 -0.30
C ARG A 325 11.65 2.24 0.04
N HIS A 326 11.70 1.87 1.32
CA HIS A 326 12.43 0.74 1.84
C HIS A 326 11.53 -0.48 2.06
N THR A 327 10.23 -0.41 1.75
CA THR A 327 9.25 -1.42 2.17
C THR A 327 8.59 -2.11 0.99
N VAL A 328 8.73 -3.43 0.92
CA VAL A 328 7.89 -4.30 0.09
C VAL A 328 6.72 -4.74 0.95
N LEU A 329 5.53 -4.26 0.61
CA LEU A 329 4.27 -4.71 1.20
C LEU A 329 3.77 -5.95 0.47
N MET A 330 3.27 -6.93 1.21
CA MET A 330 2.64 -8.12 0.65
C MET A 330 1.32 -8.44 1.33
N ASN A 331 0.38 -9.03 0.59
CA ASN A 331 -0.88 -9.54 1.08
C ASN A 331 -1.09 -10.96 0.54
N ARG A 332 -1.32 -11.93 1.44
CA ARG A 332 -1.44 -13.35 1.08
C ARG A 332 -0.28 -13.86 0.20
N GLY A 333 0.93 -13.45 0.54
CA GLY A 333 2.17 -13.75 -0.19
C GLY A 333 2.40 -12.98 -1.50
N LEU A 334 1.41 -12.25 -2.03
CA LEU A 334 1.55 -11.45 -3.26
C LEU A 334 1.97 -10.01 -2.92
N PRO A 335 2.80 -9.34 -3.73
CA PRO A 335 3.19 -7.97 -3.49
C PRO A 335 2.03 -7.00 -3.76
N LEU A 336 2.09 -5.83 -3.13
CA LEU A 336 1.16 -4.72 -3.36
C LEU A 336 1.86 -3.57 -4.09
N ARG A 337 1.14 -2.90 -4.99
CA ARG A 337 1.49 -1.64 -5.64
C ARG A 337 1.27 -0.50 -4.67
N ASN A 338 2.32 -0.14 -3.94
CA ASN A 338 2.34 0.97 -2.99
C ASN A 338 3.03 2.24 -3.54
N ASP A 339 3.37 2.25 -4.83
CA ASP A 339 3.97 3.38 -5.54
C ASP A 339 3.05 3.81 -6.69
N ILE A 340 2.61 5.07 -6.69
CA ILE A 340 1.70 5.55 -7.72
C ILE A 340 2.36 5.61 -9.10
N THR A 341 3.69 5.68 -9.16
CA THR A 341 4.46 5.68 -10.41
C THR A 341 4.72 4.29 -10.97
N ALA A 342 4.48 3.24 -10.17
CA ALA A 342 4.60 1.86 -10.64
C ALA A 342 3.36 1.44 -11.42
N ALA A 343 3.58 0.83 -12.59
CA ALA A 343 2.54 0.27 -13.44
C ALA A 343 1.79 -0.85 -12.71
N ASP A 344 2.52 -1.72 -12.01
CA ASP A 344 2.04 -2.89 -11.27
C ASP A 344 2.89 -3.13 -10.01
N ALA A 345 2.46 -4.07 -9.15
CA ALA A 345 3.19 -4.45 -7.95
C ALA A 345 4.62 -4.93 -8.25
N ARG A 346 4.87 -5.56 -9.41
CA ARG A 346 6.19 -6.05 -9.80
C ARG A 346 7.18 -4.92 -10.05
N GLN A 347 6.73 -3.85 -10.71
CA GLN A 347 7.53 -2.65 -10.86
C GLN A 347 7.75 -1.96 -9.52
N ALA A 348 6.77 -1.95 -8.60
CA ALA A 348 6.95 -1.42 -7.25
C ALA A 348 8.02 -2.18 -6.47
N VAL A 349 7.99 -3.52 -6.48
CA VAL A 349 9.04 -4.35 -5.86
C VAL A 349 10.40 -4.08 -6.50
N ARG A 350 10.47 -3.96 -7.84
CA ARG A 350 11.73 -3.65 -8.54
C ARG A 350 12.26 -2.26 -8.18
N ALA A 351 11.39 -1.26 -8.00
CA ALA A 351 11.81 0.06 -7.54
C ALA A 351 12.45 -0.03 -6.15
N THR A 352 11.75 -0.65 -5.20
CA THR A 352 12.15 -0.77 -3.78
C THR A 352 13.37 -1.68 -3.56
N ALA A 353 13.42 -2.85 -4.21
CA ALA A 353 14.44 -3.88 -3.96
C ALA A 353 15.61 -3.85 -4.95
N TYR A 354 15.52 -3.10 -6.06
CA TYR A 354 16.61 -2.95 -7.04
C TYR A 354 16.96 -1.48 -7.34
N ALA A 355 16.03 -0.64 -7.80
CA ALA A 355 16.37 0.68 -8.32
C ALA A 355 16.87 1.63 -7.22
N HIS A 356 16.12 1.78 -6.12
CA HIS A 356 16.50 2.60 -4.97
C HIS A 356 17.84 2.14 -4.33
N PRO A 357 18.03 0.84 -3.99
CA PRO A 357 19.30 0.40 -3.44
C PRO A 357 20.45 0.57 -4.43
N LEU A 358 20.26 0.34 -5.74
CA LEU A 358 21.33 0.52 -6.73
C LEU A 358 21.88 1.94 -6.74
N VAL A 359 20.99 2.95 -6.75
CA VAL A 359 21.39 4.36 -6.72
C VAL A 359 22.16 4.67 -5.45
N TRP A 360 21.62 4.27 -4.29
CA TRP A 360 22.28 4.53 -3.01
C TRP A 360 23.62 3.81 -2.90
N LEU A 361 23.66 2.51 -3.21
CA LEU A 361 24.85 1.66 -3.09
C LEU A 361 26.00 2.13 -3.98
N ARG A 362 25.76 2.76 -5.13
CA ARG A 362 26.83 3.31 -5.99
C ARG A 362 27.73 4.30 -5.23
N SER A 363 27.14 5.11 -4.34
CA SER A 363 27.88 6.07 -3.50
C SER A 363 28.62 5.44 -2.31
N GLN A 364 28.36 4.17 -1.99
CA GLN A 364 28.86 3.56 -0.76
C GLN A 364 30.18 2.82 -0.95
N ARG A 365 31.08 2.91 0.03
CA ARG A 365 32.35 2.16 0.01
C ARG A 365 32.14 0.65 0.15
N ARG A 366 31.23 0.23 1.04
CA ARG A 366 30.85 -1.17 1.24
C ARG A 366 29.45 -1.37 0.70
N LYS A 367 29.24 -2.44 -0.08
CA LYS A 367 27.98 -2.71 -0.74
C LYS A 367 27.19 -3.70 0.11
N LYS A 368 26.32 -3.21 1.00
CA LYS A 368 25.57 -4.05 1.95
C LYS A 368 24.08 -3.75 1.86
N VAL A 369 23.28 -4.80 1.70
CA VAL A 369 21.82 -4.75 1.81
C VAL A 369 21.39 -5.64 2.96
N LEU A 370 20.49 -5.13 3.79
CA LEU A 370 19.81 -5.87 4.84
C LEU A 370 18.36 -6.10 4.41
N VAL A 371 17.96 -7.35 4.23
CA VAL A 371 16.55 -7.74 4.08
C VAL A 371 15.99 -8.05 5.46
N TYR A 372 15.04 -7.26 5.93
CA TYR A 372 14.33 -7.52 7.17
C TYR A 372 12.91 -8.06 6.90
N ALA A 373 12.70 -9.35 7.16
CA ALA A 373 11.37 -9.94 7.19
C ALA A 373 10.72 -9.67 8.56
N MET A 374 9.82 -8.68 8.59
CA MET A 374 9.07 -8.36 9.81
C MET A 374 7.97 -9.39 10.03
N GLY A 375 7.81 -9.85 11.26
CA GLY A 375 6.77 -10.79 11.66
C GLY A 375 6.20 -10.42 13.02
N GLY A 376 5.28 -11.24 13.50
CA GLY A 376 4.53 -11.06 14.72
C GLY A 376 3.16 -10.45 14.47
N PRO A 377 2.31 -10.40 15.51
CA PRO A 377 0.99 -9.79 15.45
C PRO A 377 1.11 -8.25 15.40
N VAL A 378 1.60 -7.71 14.28
CA VAL A 378 1.90 -6.29 14.07
C VAL A 378 1.05 -5.72 12.93
N THR A 379 0.40 -4.58 13.18
CA THR A 379 -0.35 -3.86 12.14
C THR A 379 0.58 -3.17 11.14
N GLU A 380 0.09 -2.87 9.93
CA GLU A 380 0.88 -2.14 8.93
C GLU A 380 1.34 -0.76 9.44
N ALA A 381 0.54 -0.08 10.26
CA ALA A 381 0.90 1.21 10.85
C ALA A 381 2.06 1.08 11.86
N GLU A 382 2.04 0.04 12.70
CA GLU A 382 3.14 -0.25 13.62
C GLU A 382 4.41 -0.70 12.88
N ALA A 383 4.24 -1.51 11.83
CA ALA A 383 5.32 -1.89 10.93
C ALA A 383 5.96 -0.65 10.29
N LEU A 384 5.15 0.28 9.76
CA LEU A 384 5.66 1.51 9.17
C LEU A 384 6.38 2.40 10.19
N ALA A 385 5.84 2.54 11.41
CA ALA A 385 6.52 3.23 12.51
C ALA A 385 7.87 2.59 12.83
N ARG A 386 7.96 1.25 12.79
CA ARG A 386 9.23 0.52 12.97
C ARG A 386 10.23 0.83 11.87
N VAL A 387 9.80 0.82 10.60
CA VAL A 387 10.66 1.16 9.46
C VAL A 387 11.22 2.57 9.61
N ARG A 388 10.37 3.54 9.98
CA ARG A 388 10.76 4.94 10.17
C ARG A 388 11.87 5.11 11.22
N ALA A 389 11.84 4.31 12.28
CA ALA A 389 12.84 4.33 13.34
C ALA A 389 14.13 3.54 13.01
N LEU A 390 14.02 2.43 12.28
CA LEU A 390 15.16 1.53 12.01
C LEU A 390 15.95 1.88 10.77
N ALA A 391 15.28 2.34 9.70
CA ALA A 391 15.94 2.60 8.42
C ALA A 391 17.09 3.63 8.54
N PRO A 392 16.94 4.78 9.24
CA PRO A 392 18.03 5.73 9.43
C PRO A 392 19.24 5.11 10.15
N LYS A 393 19.01 4.25 11.14
CA LYS A 393 20.06 3.60 11.92
C LYS A 393 20.92 2.64 11.08
N ALA A 394 20.30 1.95 10.12
CA ALA A 394 20.99 1.08 9.17
C ALA A 394 21.75 1.90 8.11
N LEU A 395 21.11 2.92 7.54
CA LEU A 395 21.72 3.82 6.54
C LEU A 395 22.96 4.54 7.09
N ALA A 396 22.88 5.06 8.32
CA ALA A 396 24.01 5.69 9.02
C ALA A 396 25.20 4.75 9.23
N ARG A 397 24.96 3.43 9.22
CA ARG A 397 25.98 2.38 9.33
C ARG A 397 26.46 1.85 7.98
N GLY A 398 26.05 2.46 6.86
CA GLY A 398 26.44 2.03 5.52
C GLY A 398 25.79 0.71 5.10
N VAL A 399 24.57 0.44 5.59
CA VAL A 399 23.77 -0.74 5.23
C VAL A 399 22.44 -0.25 4.66
N TYR A 400 22.11 -0.63 3.43
CA TYR A 400 20.81 -0.31 2.85
C TYR A 400 19.72 -1.23 3.42
N PRO A 401 18.69 -0.71 4.10
CA PRO A 401 17.63 -1.54 4.65
C PRO A 401 16.52 -1.76 3.61
N LEU A 402 16.06 -3.01 3.49
CA LEU A 402 14.91 -3.44 2.71
C LEU A 402 13.99 -4.24 3.63
N PHE A 403 12.81 -3.72 3.93
CA PHE A 403 11.82 -4.36 4.78
C PHE A 403 10.80 -5.11 3.92
N VAL A 404 10.46 -6.32 4.33
CA VAL A 404 9.38 -7.11 3.73
C VAL A 404 8.32 -7.32 4.79
N VAL A 405 7.10 -6.86 4.50
CA VAL A 405 6.03 -6.70 5.49
C VAL A 405 4.76 -7.34 4.95
N GLY A 406 4.27 -8.36 5.66
CA GLY A 406 2.96 -8.93 5.42
C GLY A 406 1.85 -8.03 5.96
N ARG A 407 0.72 -7.96 5.26
CA ARG A 407 -0.51 -7.41 5.81
C ARG A 407 -1.05 -8.31 6.91
N ALA A 408 -1.78 -7.67 7.82
CA ALA A 408 -2.40 -8.28 8.97
C ALA A 408 -3.20 -9.54 8.59
N THR A 409 -2.92 -10.66 9.25
CA THR A 409 -3.62 -11.93 9.04
C THR A 409 -4.84 -12.08 9.95
N GLY A 410 -5.05 -11.15 10.89
CA GLY A 410 -6.05 -11.22 11.95
C GLY A 410 -5.46 -11.70 13.28
N LEU A 411 -4.25 -12.25 13.29
CA LEU A 411 -3.52 -12.65 14.50
C LEU A 411 -3.17 -11.46 15.40
N GLU A 412 -3.14 -10.24 14.84
CA GLU A 412 -3.00 -8.97 15.55
C GLU A 412 -4.13 -8.76 16.56
N GLY A 413 -5.30 -9.37 16.32
CA GLY A 413 -6.46 -9.34 17.21
C GLY A 413 -6.42 -10.37 18.35
N ALA A 414 -5.41 -11.24 18.40
CA ALA A 414 -5.32 -12.28 19.43
C ALA A 414 -5.33 -11.74 20.87
N PRO A 415 -4.65 -10.63 21.22
CA PRO A 415 -4.76 -10.03 22.55
C PRO A 415 -6.19 -9.64 22.92
N VAL A 416 -6.90 -8.97 22.01
CA VAL A 416 -8.28 -8.50 22.21
C VAL A 416 -9.23 -9.68 22.37
N TYR A 417 -9.05 -10.73 21.56
CA TYR A 417 -9.86 -11.94 21.68
C TYR A 417 -9.59 -12.68 22.99
N ALA A 418 -8.32 -12.78 23.41
CA ALA A 418 -7.95 -13.41 24.68
C ALA A 418 -8.59 -12.66 25.86
N ASP A 419 -8.56 -11.33 25.85
CA ASP A 419 -9.20 -10.49 26.87
C ASP A 419 -10.73 -10.71 26.92
N ALA A 420 -11.38 -10.77 25.75
CA ALA A 420 -12.82 -11.00 25.67
C ALA A 420 -13.23 -12.38 26.23
N VAL A 421 -12.45 -13.43 25.92
CA VAL A 421 -12.69 -14.77 26.44
C VAL A 421 -12.45 -14.82 27.96
N ALA A 422 -11.36 -14.20 28.44
CA ALA A 422 -11.06 -14.15 29.86
C ALA A 422 -12.14 -13.41 30.66
N ALA A 423 -12.62 -12.28 30.15
CA ALA A 423 -13.72 -11.53 30.75
C ALA A 423 -15.01 -12.36 30.83
N ARG A 424 -15.38 -13.05 29.74
CA ARG A 424 -16.55 -13.96 29.72
C ARG A 424 -16.42 -15.11 30.72
N ALA A 425 -15.21 -15.59 30.95
CA ALA A 425 -14.90 -16.67 31.89
C ALA A 425 -14.69 -16.19 33.34
N GLY A 426 -14.78 -14.89 33.62
CA GLY A 426 -14.56 -14.33 34.95
C GLY A 426 -13.11 -14.41 35.44
N LEU A 427 -12.15 -14.54 34.53
CA LEU A 427 -10.72 -14.60 34.84
C LEU A 427 -10.19 -13.17 35.06
N LYS A 428 -9.81 -12.86 36.30
CA LYS A 428 -9.31 -11.52 36.69
C LYS A 428 -7.80 -11.35 36.50
N GLU A 429 -7.05 -12.44 36.63
CA GLU A 429 -5.59 -12.43 36.54
C GLU A 429 -5.10 -13.63 35.72
N PRO A 430 -3.92 -13.52 35.06
CA PRO A 430 -3.31 -14.64 34.37
C PRO A 430 -3.06 -15.80 35.32
N SER A 431 -3.45 -17.01 34.91
CA SER A 431 -3.28 -18.23 35.70
C SER A 431 -3.12 -19.42 34.77
N GLU A 432 -2.51 -20.51 35.24
CA GLU A 432 -2.32 -21.70 34.41
C GLU A 432 -3.65 -22.30 33.93
N ARG A 433 -4.69 -22.27 34.76
CA ARG A 433 -6.03 -22.70 34.37
C ARG A 433 -6.63 -21.78 33.31
N GLY A 434 -6.43 -20.47 33.45
CA GLY A 434 -6.83 -19.47 32.46
C GLY A 434 -6.12 -19.67 31.12
N ASP A 435 -4.80 -19.86 31.14
CA ASP A 435 -4.00 -20.15 29.95
C ASP A 435 -4.53 -21.37 29.20
N ARG A 436 -4.82 -22.48 29.90
CA ARG A 436 -5.35 -23.70 29.26
C ARG A 436 -6.73 -23.49 28.63
N LEU A 437 -7.58 -22.67 29.25
CA LEU A 437 -8.88 -22.29 28.67
C LEU A 437 -8.68 -21.46 27.40
N LEU A 438 -7.85 -20.41 27.48
CA LEU A 438 -7.53 -19.55 26.34
C LEU A 438 -6.91 -20.35 25.19
N GLU A 439 -5.97 -21.26 25.49
CA GLU A 439 -5.37 -22.17 24.50
C GLU A 439 -6.41 -23.06 23.82
N ALA A 440 -7.43 -23.53 24.53
CA ALA A 440 -8.50 -24.34 23.96
C ALA A 440 -9.41 -23.51 23.05
N GLU A 441 -9.82 -22.31 23.48
CA GLU A 441 -10.71 -21.41 22.75
C GLU A 441 -10.03 -20.79 21.51
N LEU A 442 -8.74 -20.50 21.59
CA LEU A 442 -7.95 -19.92 20.49
C LEU A 442 -7.48 -20.96 19.47
N ARG A 443 -7.47 -22.26 19.80
CA ARG A 443 -6.87 -23.29 18.95
C ARG A 443 -7.45 -23.34 17.54
N ALA A 444 -8.76 -23.42 17.40
CA ALA A 444 -9.40 -23.52 16.09
C ALA A 444 -9.29 -22.22 15.26
N PRO A 445 -9.77 -21.05 15.74
CA PRO A 445 -9.69 -19.82 14.97
C PRO A 445 -8.23 -19.37 14.76
N GLY A 446 -7.43 -19.38 15.83
CA GLY A 446 -6.04 -18.95 15.78
C GLY A 446 -5.15 -19.91 14.97
N GLY A 447 -5.40 -21.22 15.04
CA GLY A 447 -4.70 -22.20 14.22
C GLY A 447 -4.96 -22.04 12.72
N ALA A 448 -6.18 -21.68 12.32
CA ALA A 448 -6.49 -21.35 10.93
C ALA A 448 -5.73 -20.11 10.45
N LEU A 449 -5.67 -19.05 11.26
CA LEU A 449 -4.93 -17.82 10.92
C LEU A 449 -3.41 -18.04 10.90
N TRP A 450 -2.89 -18.90 11.80
CA TRP A 450 -1.48 -19.30 11.80
C TRP A 450 -1.12 -20.14 10.57
N ALA A 451 -1.95 -21.12 10.21
CA ALA A 451 -1.78 -21.90 8.98
C ALA A 451 -1.79 -21.00 7.74
N GLN A 452 -2.66 -19.98 7.69
CA GLN A 452 -2.66 -18.98 6.63
C GLN A 452 -1.33 -18.20 6.59
N THR A 453 -0.79 -17.80 7.76
CA THR A 453 0.51 -17.11 7.86
C THR A 453 1.64 -17.96 7.28
N GLN A 454 1.67 -19.25 7.61
CA GLN A 454 2.63 -20.21 7.05
C GLN A 454 2.47 -20.36 5.52
N ALA A 455 1.24 -20.51 5.04
CA ALA A 455 0.93 -20.62 3.62
C ALA A 455 1.31 -19.35 2.84
N ASP A 456 1.10 -18.17 3.42
CA ASP A 456 1.44 -16.88 2.82
C ASP A 456 2.96 -16.72 2.66
N ALA A 457 3.74 -17.11 3.67
CA ALA A 457 5.20 -17.10 3.61
C ALA A 457 5.75 -18.05 2.53
N ALA A 458 5.18 -19.25 2.42
CA ALA A 458 5.51 -20.20 1.36
C ALA A 458 5.15 -19.65 -0.02
N ARG A 459 3.89 -19.20 -0.18
CA ARG A 459 3.38 -18.63 -1.43
C ARG A 459 4.21 -17.45 -1.89
N ALA A 460 4.64 -16.57 -0.98
CA ALA A 460 5.50 -15.43 -1.31
C ALA A 460 6.77 -15.83 -2.06
N CYS A 461 7.31 -17.01 -1.80
CA CYS A 461 8.55 -17.47 -2.41
C CYS A 461 8.35 -18.52 -3.49
N GLU A 462 7.21 -19.19 -3.56
CA GLU A 462 6.94 -20.30 -4.49
C GLU A 462 6.15 -19.85 -5.73
N ASP A 463 5.16 -18.98 -5.52
CA ASP A 463 4.31 -18.41 -6.58
C ASP A 463 5.15 -17.59 -7.58
N PRO A 464 4.92 -17.70 -8.91
CA PRO A 464 5.55 -16.84 -9.92
C PRO A 464 5.41 -15.34 -9.68
N GLU A 465 4.28 -14.92 -9.10
CA GLU A 465 3.98 -13.54 -8.76
C GLU A 465 4.26 -13.23 -7.28
N GLY A 466 4.75 -14.20 -6.49
CA GLY A 466 5.01 -14.05 -5.06
C GLY A 466 6.04 -12.98 -4.72
N ALA A 467 5.79 -12.21 -3.65
CA ALA A 467 6.62 -11.06 -3.27
C ALA A 467 8.08 -11.44 -2.97
N GLY A 468 8.30 -12.53 -2.23
CA GLY A 468 9.63 -13.07 -1.93
C GLY A 468 10.38 -13.53 -3.19
N ARG A 469 9.69 -14.14 -4.17
CA ARG A 469 10.29 -14.52 -5.46
C ARG A 469 10.73 -13.28 -6.25
N GLN A 470 9.91 -12.23 -6.26
CA GLN A 470 10.24 -10.97 -6.92
C GLN A 470 11.40 -10.24 -6.22
N VAL A 471 11.43 -10.23 -4.88
CA VAL A 471 12.56 -9.71 -4.09
C VAL A 471 13.85 -10.48 -4.42
N ALA A 472 13.81 -11.82 -4.47
CA ALA A 472 14.98 -12.63 -4.83
C ALA A 472 15.50 -12.31 -6.25
N ALA A 473 14.60 -12.11 -7.22
CA ALA A 473 14.97 -11.71 -8.57
C ALA A 473 15.59 -10.30 -8.61
N ALA A 474 15.03 -9.35 -7.85
CA ALA A 474 15.57 -8.00 -7.72
C ALA A 474 16.97 -8.00 -7.07
N LEU A 475 17.18 -8.80 -6.02
CA LEU A 475 18.48 -8.99 -5.37
C LEU A 475 19.50 -9.63 -6.32
N LYS A 476 19.09 -10.57 -7.17
CA LYS A 476 19.97 -11.13 -8.23
C LYS A 476 20.41 -10.06 -9.21
N ALA A 477 19.47 -9.25 -9.71
CA ALA A 477 19.78 -8.14 -10.61
C ALA A 477 20.71 -7.11 -9.92
N LEU A 478 20.47 -6.84 -8.63
CA LEU A 478 21.27 -5.91 -7.85
C LEU A 478 22.70 -6.42 -7.64
N ALA A 479 22.86 -7.71 -7.30
CA ALA A 479 24.17 -8.35 -7.15
C ALA A 479 24.98 -8.35 -8.46
N ALA A 480 24.31 -8.51 -9.60
CA ALA A 480 24.95 -8.39 -10.91
C ALA A 480 25.40 -6.96 -11.22
N ALA A 481 24.62 -5.94 -10.80
CA ALA A 481 24.92 -4.54 -11.03
C ALA A 481 25.92 -3.94 -10.01
N VAL A 482 26.10 -4.57 -8.85
CA VAL A 482 26.92 -4.08 -7.75
C VAL A 482 27.91 -5.17 -7.31
N PRO A 483 29.12 -5.21 -7.89
CA PRO A 483 30.14 -6.18 -7.51
C PRO A 483 30.46 -6.11 -6.01
N GLY A 484 30.58 -7.28 -5.38
CA GLY A 484 30.88 -7.39 -3.95
C GLY A 484 29.70 -7.11 -3.01
N LEU A 485 28.46 -7.11 -3.52
CA LEU A 485 27.26 -6.97 -2.70
C LEU A 485 27.16 -8.08 -1.64
N GLU A 486 27.06 -7.68 -0.37
CA GLU A 486 26.70 -8.56 0.75
C GLU A 486 25.20 -8.44 1.03
N ILE A 487 24.48 -9.58 1.00
CA ILE A 487 23.06 -9.67 1.35
C ILE A 487 22.94 -10.23 2.76
N HIS A 488 22.43 -9.44 3.69
CA HIS A 488 22.19 -9.85 5.08
C HIS A 488 20.70 -10.07 5.30
N LEU A 489 20.34 -11.12 6.03
CA LEU A 489 18.95 -11.46 6.33
C LEU A 489 18.71 -11.29 7.83
N VAL A 490 17.64 -10.57 8.19
CA VAL A 490 17.11 -10.51 9.56
C VAL A 490 15.65 -10.92 9.49
N GLY A 491 15.18 -11.73 10.44
CA GLY A 491 13.77 -12.10 10.54
C GLY A 491 13.33 -12.14 11.99
N HIS A 492 12.13 -11.63 12.27
CA HIS A 492 11.53 -11.69 13.60
C HIS A 492 10.28 -12.55 13.57
N SER A 493 10.04 -13.36 14.61
CA SER A 493 8.85 -14.21 14.71
C SER A 493 8.70 -15.12 13.47
N ASP A 494 7.55 -15.09 12.82
CA ASP A 494 7.18 -15.77 11.57
C ASP A 494 7.89 -15.19 10.33
N GLY A 495 8.59 -14.06 10.44
CA GLY A 495 9.53 -13.62 9.42
C GLY A 495 10.63 -14.67 9.15
N ALA A 496 10.91 -15.56 10.11
CA ALA A 496 11.75 -16.73 9.89
C ALA A 496 11.21 -17.69 8.83
N LEU A 497 9.87 -17.86 8.73
CA LEU A 497 9.23 -18.69 7.71
C LEU A 497 9.51 -18.11 6.31
N LEU A 498 9.28 -16.81 6.13
CA LEU A 498 9.54 -16.13 4.86
C LEU A 498 11.02 -16.27 4.46
N LEU A 499 11.95 -16.05 5.38
CA LEU A 499 13.38 -16.18 5.10
C LEU A 499 13.81 -17.60 4.80
N GLY A 500 13.22 -18.60 5.46
CA GLY A 500 13.47 -20.02 5.16
C GLY A 500 13.12 -20.35 3.71
N HIS A 501 11.92 -19.95 3.24
CA HIS A 501 11.53 -20.14 1.85
C HIS A 501 12.37 -19.28 0.88
N LEU A 502 12.70 -18.03 1.25
CA LEU A 502 13.53 -17.14 0.44
C LEU A 502 14.93 -17.74 0.21
N LEU A 503 15.55 -18.31 1.24
CA LEU A 503 16.87 -18.94 1.14
C LEU A 503 16.89 -20.14 0.19
N ARG A 504 15.79 -20.90 0.07
CA ARG A 504 15.67 -21.97 -0.94
C ARG A 504 15.81 -21.44 -2.37
N ARG A 505 15.51 -20.16 -2.60
CA ARG A 505 15.68 -19.50 -3.91
C ARG A 505 17.11 -19.04 -4.17
N PHE A 506 17.97 -18.95 -3.16
CA PHE A 506 19.30 -18.36 -3.31
C PHE A 506 20.24 -19.21 -4.18
N LYS A 507 20.29 -20.53 -3.94
CA LYS A 507 21.18 -21.44 -4.70
C LYS A 507 20.89 -21.41 -6.20
N PRO A 508 19.63 -21.59 -6.67
CA PRO A 508 19.33 -21.51 -8.11
C PRO A 508 19.59 -20.14 -8.74
N LEU A 509 19.63 -19.08 -7.94
CA LEU A 509 19.87 -17.71 -8.41
C LEU A 509 21.36 -17.31 -8.34
N GLY A 510 22.24 -18.16 -7.83
CA GLY A 510 23.65 -17.83 -7.62
C GLY A 510 23.87 -16.82 -6.48
N LEU A 511 22.93 -16.74 -5.53
CA LEU A 511 22.98 -15.84 -4.38
C LEU A 511 23.45 -16.58 -3.13
N ALA A 512 23.98 -15.83 -2.17
CA ALA A 512 24.31 -16.32 -0.84
C ALA A 512 24.03 -15.22 0.21
N ALA A 513 23.54 -15.64 1.37
CA ALA A 513 23.40 -14.77 2.52
C ALA A 513 24.76 -14.59 3.22
N ALA A 514 25.18 -13.35 3.40
CA ALA A 514 26.38 -12.97 4.14
C ALA A 514 26.21 -13.13 5.65
N SER A 515 24.98 -13.01 6.16
CA SER A 515 24.57 -13.43 7.51
C SER A 515 23.06 -13.65 7.59
N LEU A 516 22.65 -14.41 8.60
CA LEU A 516 21.25 -14.60 8.99
C LEU A 516 21.11 -14.31 10.49
N HIS A 517 20.14 -13.49 10.86
CA HIS A 517 19.81 -13.17 12.25
C HIS A 517 18.32 -13.41 12.47
N LEU A 518 17.97 -14.27 13.41
CA LEU A 518 16.59 -14.58 13.74
C LEU A 518 16.27 -14.11 15.15
N PHE A 519 15.23 -13.30 15.31
CA PHE A 519 14.74 -12.80 16.59
C PHE A 519 13.45 -13.53 16.96
N ALA A 520 13.47 -14.26 18.07
CA ALA A 520 12.35 -15.09 18.53
C ALA A 520 11.65 -15.87 17.39
N PRO A 521 12.38 -16.65 16.56
CA PRO A 521 11.81 -17.29 15.38
C PRO A 521 10.65 -18.24 15.72
N ALA A 522 9.48 -17.94 15.15
CA ALA A 522 8.25 -18.72 15.30
C ALA A 522 8.16 -19.79 14.20
N CYS A 523 9.16 -20.65 14.11
CA CYS A 523 9.15 -21.79 13.18
C CYS A 523 9.59 -23.08 13.87
N THR A 524 9.13 -24.20 13.36
CA THR A 524 9.39 -25.52 13.95
C THR A 524 10.81 -26.01 13.62
N PRO A 525 11.36 -26.92 14.43
CA PRO A 525 12.58 -27.67 14.09
C PRO A 525 12.50 -28.35 12.71
N ALA A 526 11.33 -28.90 12.34
CA ALA A 526 11.11 -29.53 11.04
C ALA A 526 11.34 -28.52 9.91
N PHE A 527 10.66 -27.38 9.98
CA PHE A 527 10.82 -26.29 9.02
C PHE A 527 12.28 -25.83 8.93
N ALA A 528 12.96 -25.69 10.07
CA ALA A 528 14.35 -25.24 10.09
C ALA A 528 15.32 -26.24 9.42
N LEU A 529 15.08 -27.54 9.61
CA LEU A 529 15.83 -28.62 8.96
C LEU A 529 15.50 -28.75 7.47
N GLU A 530 14.31 -28.38 7.03
CA GLU A 530 13.89 -28.41 5.62
C GLU A 530 14.35 -27.18 4.83
N THR A 531 14.65 -26.07 5.51
CA THR A 531 14.97 -24.78 4.86
C THR A 531 16.40 -24.31 5.13
N PHE A 532 16.78 -24.09 6.38
CA PHE A 532 18.08 -23.52 6.74
C PHE A 532 19.22 -24.53 6.63
N LYS A 533 18.99 -25.79 7.00
CA LYS A 533 20.02 -26.85 6.87
C LYS A 533 20.46 -27.04 5.41
N PRO A 534 19.56 -27.18 4.41
CA PRO A 534 19.97 -27.23 3.01
C PRO A 534 20.72 -25.98 2.53
N ALA A 535 20.40 -24.79 3.06
CA ALA A 535 21.14 -23.56 2.74
C ALA A 535 22.58 -23.59 3.29
N VAL A 536 22.78 -24.16 4.49
CA VAL A 536 24.11 -24.41 5.06
C VAL A 536 24.88 -25.42 4.22
N GLU A 537 24.27 -26.56 3.91
CA GLU A 537 24.90 -27.63 3.12
C GLU A 537 25.24 -27.19 1.69
N ALA A 538 24.40 -26.32 1.10
CA ALA A 538 24.63 -25.73 -0.20
C ALA A 538 25.65 -24.57 -0.21
N GLY A 539 26.14 -24.13 0.96
CA GLY A 539 27.05 -23.00 1.10
C GLY A 539 26.42 -21.63 0.83
N THR A 540 25.09 -21.55 0.69
CA THR A 540 24.36 -20.27 0.55
C THR A 540 24.14 -19.56 1.87
N LEU A 541 24.31 -20.26 3.00
CA LEU A 541 24.37 -19.71 4.35
C LEU A 541 25.60 -20.25 5.09
N ARG A 542 26.38 -19.36 5.72
CA ARG A 542 27.52 -19.79 6.56
C ARG A 542 27.06 -19.96 8.02
N PRO A 543 27.23 -21.14 8.65
CA PRO A 543 26.87 -21.35 10.05
C PRO A 543 27.52 -20.37 11.03
N ALA A 544 28.77 -19.97 10.75
CA ALA A 544 29.49 -18.97 11.55
C ALA A 544 28.88 -17.56 11.52
N ARG A 545 27.92 -17.32 10.62
CA ARG A 545 27.23 -16.04 10.40
C ARG A 545 25.72 -16.17 10.61
N TRP A 546 25.26 -17.24 11.27
CA TRP A 546 23.87 -17.44 11.64
C TRP A 546 23.68 -17.26 13.15
N TRP A 547 22.82 -16.33 13.54
CA TRP A 547 22.51 -15.98 14.92
C TRP A 547 21.02 -16.17 15.20
N ILE A 548 20.70 -16.72 16.37
CA ILE A 548 19.33 -16.83 16.88
C ILE A 548 19.29 -16.14 18.24
N HIS A 549 18.29 -15.31 18.45
CA HIS A 549 18.03 -14.60 19.70
C HIS A 549 16.70 -15.06 20.27
N ALA A 550 16.69 -15.49 21.53
CA ALA A 550 15.53 -16.03 22.24
C ALA A 550 15.37 -15.35 23.59
N LEU A 551 14.16 -15.31 24.15
CA LEU A 551 13.99 -14.91 25.55
C LEU A 551 14.39 -16.07 26.46
N SER A 552 14.80 -15.72 27.68
CA SER A 552 14.90 -16.70 28.76
C SER A 552 13.53 -17.28 29.08
N GLU A 553 13.46 -18.53 29.54
CA GLU A 553 12.20 -19.16 29.97
C GLU A 553 11.46 -18.33 31.03
N ALA A 554 12.21 -17.66 31.93
CA ALA A 554 11.63 -16.78 32.93
C ALA A 554 10.94 -15.55 32.32
N ASN A 555 11.44 -15.04 31.20
CA ASN A 555 10.82 -13.95 30.44
C ASN A 555 9.66 -14.45 29.59
N GLU A 556 9.79 -15.60 28.91
CA GLU A 556 8.70 -16.21 28.14
C GLU A 556 7.44 -16.48 28.99
N ARG A 557 7.63 -16.85 30.27
CA ARG A 557 6.53 -17.08 31.23
C ARG A 557 6.04 -15.81 31.94
N ALA A 558 6.75 -14.69 31.81
CA ALA A 558 6.37 -13.40 32.38
C ALA A 558 5.74 -12.45 31.33
N ASP A 559 5.98 -12.72 30.05
CA ASP A 559 5.35 -12.06 28.91
C ASP A 559 3.84 -12.39 28.83
N ARG A 560 3.10 -11.64 28.02
CA ARG A 560 1.64 -11.77 27.90
C ARG A 560 1.13 -11.50 26.49
N VAL A 561 0.02 -12.13 26.12
CA VAL A 561 -0.77 -11.83 24.92
C VAL A 561 -2.21 -11.55 25.35
N GLY A 562 -2.54 -10.28 25.61
CA GLY A 562 -3.76 -9.92 26.33
C GLY A 562 -3.80 -10.62 27.70
N ALA A 563 -4.89 -11.32 27.99
CA ALA A 563 -5.07 -12.10 29.20
C ALA A 563 -4.27 -13.42 29.23
N TYR A 564 -3.69 -13.86 28.11
CA TYR A 564 -2.83 -15.05 28.08
C TYR A 564 -1.50 -14.77 28.78
N GLY A 565 -1.18 -15.51 29.84
CA GLY A 565 -0.09 -15.22 30.77
C GLY A 565 1.30 -15.66 30.34
N ARG A 566 1.54 -15.80 29.03
CA ARG A 566 2.83 -16.22 28.45
C ARG A 566 3.07 -15.51 27.13
N SER A 567 4.27 -15.70 26.59
CA SER A 567 4.66 -15.11 25.32
C SER A 567 3.86 -15.60 24.11
N TRP A 568 4.01 -14.84 23.03
CA TRP A 568 3.50 -15.20 21.71
C TRP A 568 3.97 -16.59 21.24
N LEU A 569 5.25 -16.93 21.42
CA LEU A 569 5.78 -18.24 21.03
C LEU A 569 5.13 -19.38 21.84
N TYR A 570 4.80 -19.14 23.11
CA TYR A 570 4.01 -20.10 23.88
C TYR A 570 2.59 -20.25 23.34
N LEU A 571 1.92 -19.14 22.99
CA LEU A 571 0.59 -19.22 22.38
C LEU A 571 0.62 -20.00 21.06
N VAL A 572 1.59 -19.73 20.19
CA VAL A 572 1.81 -20.49 18.95
C VAL A 572 2.03 -21.98 19.24
N SER A 573 2.98 -22.30 20.13
CA SER A 573 3.34 -23.67 20.50
C SER A 573 2.18 -24.47 21.12
N ARG A 574 1.33 -23.82 21.92
CA ARG A 574 0.30 -24.48 22.72
C ARG A 574 -1.08 -24.48 22.04
N ALA A 575 -1.39 -23.46 21.26
CA ALA A 575 -2.72 -23.28 20.68
C ALA A 575 -2.72 -23.28 19.14
N LEU A 576 -1.80 -22.57 18.49
CA LEU A 576 -1.95 -22.23 17.06
C LEU A 576 -1.30 -23.25 16.12
N GLU A 577 -0.22 -23.91 16.53
CA GLU A 577 0.33 -25.03 15.78
C GLU A 577 -0.60 -26.25 15.80
N THR A 578 -0.48 -27.10 14.78
CA THR A 578 -1.37 -28.27 14.61
C THR A 578 -1.35 -29.19 15.83
N ALA A 579 -0.17 -29.43 16.41
CA ALA A 579 -0.03 -30.20 17.62
C ALA A 579 0.15 -29.28 18.84
N HIS A 580 -0.61 -29.55 19.91
CA HIS A 580 -0.35 -28.92 21.20
C HIS A 580 1.08 -29.27 21.65
N LYS A 581 1.82 -28.27 22.16
CA LYS A 581 3.23 -28.42 22.58
C LYS A 581 4.20 -28.59 21.42
N THR A 582 3.92 -27.95 20.29
CA THR A 582 4.85 -27.94 19.15
C THR A 582 6.11 -27.16 19.51
N PRO A 583 7.31 -27.74 19.37
CA PRO A 583 8.56 -27.02 19.63
C PRO A 583 8.79 -25.94 18.56
N LEU A 584 9.28 -24.78 19.00
CA LEU A 584 9.68 -23.67 18.13
C LEU A 584 11.15 -23.34 18.38
N ILE A 585 11.93 -23.11 17.33
CA ILE A 585 13.38 -22.87 17.47
C ILE A 585 13.71 -21.53 18.16
N GLY A 586 12.72 -20.64 18.30
CA GLY A 586 12.83 -19.39 19.05
C GLY A 586 12.66 -19.56 20.57
N LEU A 587 12.12 -20.68 21.05
CA LEU A 587 12.07 -20.99 22.48
C LEU A 587 13.44 -21.54 22.92
N ALA A 588 14.08 -20.91 23.90
CA ALA A 588 15.41 -21.33 24.36
C ALA A 588 15.47 -22.82 24.76
N ARG A 589 14.37 -23.34 25.30
CA ARG A 589 14.21 -24.75 25.67
C ARG A 589 14.31 -25.72 24.50
N CYS A 590 14.07 -25.28 23.26
CA CYS A 590 14.18 -26.13 22.07
C CYS A 590 15.63 -26.61 21.82
N LEU A 591 16.63 -25.85 22.29
CA LEU A 591 18.04 -26.24 22.23
C LEU A 591 18.59 -26.80 23.55
N ASP A 592 17.76 -26.93 24.59
CA ASP A 592 18.18 -27.57 25.84
C ASP A 592 18.14 -29.11 25.71
N PRO A 593 19.28 -29.82 25.79
CA PRO A 593 19.33 -31.27 25.68
C PRO A 593 18.48 -32.00 26.73
N LYS A 594 18.23 -31.36 27.88
CA LYS A 594 17.38 -31.93 28.94
C LYS A 594 15.93 -32.12 28.47
N THR A 595 15.49 -31.38 27.46
CA THR A 595 14.09 -31.43 26.98
C THR A 595 13.77 -32.64 26.10
N VAL A 596 14.78 -33.40 25.68
CA VAL A 596 14.64 -34.63 24.88
C VAL A 596 15.24 -35.87 25.57
N ALA A 597 15.66 -35.72 26.83
CA ALA A 597 16.26 -36.77 27.64
C ALA A 597 15.26 -37.91 27.93
N PRO A 598 15.70 -39.18 27.98
CA PRO A 598 14.86 -40.30 28.37
C PRO A 598 14.28 -40.09 29.77
N GLY A 599 12.98 -40.32 29.95
CA GLY A 599 12.33 -40.26 31.28
C GLY A 599 11.92 -38.86 31.77
N MET A 600 11.98 -37.82 30.93
CA MET A 600 11.31 -36.54 31.23
C MET A 600 9.79 -36.75 31.39
N ALA A 601 9.33 -36.76 32.63
CA ALA A 601 7.93 -36.97 33.02
C ALA A 601 6.98 -35.87 32.53
N ASP A 602 7.51 -34.67 32.30
CA ASP A 602 6.73 -33.54 31.85
C ASP A 602 6.87 -33.42 30.34
N GLY A 603 5.90 -33.96 29.61
CA GLY A 603 5.78 -33.83 28.16
C GLY A 603 5.77 -32.37 27.72
N LEU A 604 6.94 -31.73 27.67
CA LEU A 604 7.15 -30.34 27.34
C LEU A 604 6.82 -30.08 25.88
N TRP A 605 7.22 -31.04 25.05
CA TRP A 605 6.97 -31.14 23.62
C TRP A 605 6.00 -32.28 23.34
N ALA A 606 5.30 -32.19 22.21
CA ALA A 606 4.55 -33.33 21.67
C ALA A 606 5.52 -34.49 21.41
N THR A 607 5.15 -35.72 21.81
CA THR A 607 5.98 -36.92 21.65
C THR A 607 6.45 -37.11 20.21
N ALA A 608 5.56 -36.87 19.24
CA ALA A 608 5.85 -36.97 17.81
C ALA A 608 6.92 -35.97 17.31
N ALA A 609 7.21 -34.91 18.06
CA ALA A 609 8.20 -33.91 17.68
C ALA A 609 9.60 -34.16 18.28
N LEU A 610 9.76 -35.10 19.20
CA LEU A 610 11.01 -35.32 19.94
C LEU A 610 12.19 -35.67 19.02
N ASP A 611 11.97 -36.52 18.03
CA ASP A 611 13.02 -36.91 17.08
C ASP A 611 13.48 -35.74 16.23
N THR A 612 12.55 -34.89 15.79
CA THR A 612 12.88 -33.67 15.06
C THR A 612 13.64 -32.66 15.93
N VAL A 613 13.30 -32.54 17.22
CA VAL A 613 14.06 -31.70 18.16
C VAL A 613 15.48 -32.24 18.34
N ARG A 614 15.66 -33.55 18.50
CA ARG A 614 16.99 -34.19 18.57
C ARG A 614 17.80 -33.93 17.30
N ALA A 615 17.18 -34.07 16.13
CA ALA A 615 17.83 -33.79 14.85
C ALA A 615 18.27 -32.32 14.74
N TRP A 616 17.42 -31.39 15.19
CA TRP A 616 17.74 -29.97 15.22
C TRP A 616 18.87 -29.63 16.20
N GLN A 617 18.82 -30.17 17.43
CA GLN A 617 19.88 -30.01 18.41
C GLN A 617 21.22 -30.57 17.91
N GLY A 618 21.20 -31.75 17.28
CA GLY A 618 22.38 -32.37 16.67
C GLY A 618 22.95 -31.52 15.53
N PHE A 619 22.09 -31.05 14.61
CA PHE A 619 22.50 -30.18 13.51
C PHE A 619 23.10 -28.86 14.01
N TRP A 620 22.43 -28.16 14.92
CA TRP A 620 22.91 -26.90 15.47
C TRP A 620 24.22 -27.08 16.25
N GLY A 621 24.27 -28.09 17.13
CA GLY A 621 25.40 -28.39 18.00
C GLY A 621 26.65 -28.85 17.26
N ALA A 622 26.52 -29.42 16.05
CA ALA A 622 27.65 -29.84 15.23
C ALA A 622 28.52 -28.68 14.74
N HIS A 623 28.04 -27.43 14.79
CA HIS A 623 28.79 -26.28 14.30
C HIS A 623 29.67 -25.63 15.39
N PRO A 624 30.95 -25.31 15.11
CA PRO A 624 31.85 -24.71 16.08
C PRO A 624 31.29 -23.42 16.69
N LYS A 625 31.34 -23.25 18.02
CA LYS A 625 30.82 -22.07 18.74
C LYS A 625 29.31 -21.81 18.55
N ALA A 626 28.50 -22.81 18.19
CA ALA A 626 27.05 -22.66 18.00
C ALA A 626 26.34 -22.11 19.25
N ALA A 627 26.76 -22.53 20.44
CA ALA A 627 26.23 -22.01 21.71
C ALA A 627 26.40 -20.48 21.87
N GLN A 628 27.49 -19.90 21.35
CA GLN A 628 27.71 -18.45 21.40
C GLN A 628 26.78 -17.69 20.44
N ARG A 629 26.27 -18.37 19.41
CA ARG A 629 25.40 -17.79 18.38
C ARG A 629 23.91 -17.97 18.66
N PHE A 630 23.56 -18.77 19.65
CA PHE A 630 22.22 -18.82 20.22
C PHE A 630 22.20 -17.99 21.50
N GLN A 631 21.68 -16.78 21.42
CA GLN A 631 21.71 -15.81 22.51
C GLN A 631 20.38 -15.76 23.25
N VAL A 632 20.43 -16.08 24.55
CA VAL A 632 19.26 -16.05 25.43
C VAL A 632 19.29 -14.77 26.25
N TRP A 633 18.25 -13.95 26.13
CA TRP A 633 18.11 -12.67 26.82
C TRP A 633 17.36 -12.86 28.14
N ALA A 634 18.05 -12.65 29.25
CA ALA A 634 17.55 -12.86 30.61
C ALA A 634 17.17 -11.55 31.31
N GLU A 635 17.57 -10.41 30.76
CA GLU A 635 17.21 -9.09 31.24
C GLU A 635 15.69 -8.92 31.25
N ARG A 636 15.14 -8.32 32.30
CA ARG A 636 13.68 -8.09 32.43
C ARG A 636 13.18 -6.91 31.60
N ARG A 637 14.10 -6.06 31.12
CA ARG A 637 13.80 -4.91 30.27
C ARG A 637 14.84 -4.82 29.17
N PHE A 638 14.39 -4.51 27.96
CA PHE A 638 15.27 -4.14 26.85
C PHE A 638 15.42 -2.63 26.80
N ASP A 639 16.63 -2.16 26.53
CA ASP A 639 16.87 -0.78 26.14
C ASP A 639 16.23 -0.52 24.77
N ASP A 640 15.37 0.49 24.69
CA ASP A 640 14.73 1.00 23.48
C ASP A 640 15.21 2.41 23.08
N GLY A 641 16.17 2.96 23.83
CA GLY A 641 16.66 4.34 23.71
C GLY A 641 15.92 5.36 24.59
N ALA A 642 14.99 4.92 25.45
CA ALA A 642 14.26 5.74 26.41
C ALA A 642 14.21 5.03 27.79
N ASP A 643 13.02 4.86 28.40
CA ASP A 643 12.84 4.23 29.72
C ASP A 643 12.99 2.69 29.70
N GLY A 644 13.26 2.11 28.53
CA GLY A 644 13.27 0.68 28.28
C GLY A 644 11.87 0.07 28.20
N VAL A 645 11.76 -1.09 27.54
CA VAL A 645 10.52 -1.87 27.43
C VAL A 645 10.62 -3.18 28.19
N PRO A 646 9.53 -3.71 28.79
CA PRO A 646 9.54 -5.05 29.36
C PRO A 646 10.03 -6.11 28.36
N ALA A 647 10.73 -7.12 28.85
CA ALA A 647 11.16 -8.25 28.03
C ALA A 647 9.94 -9.05 27.57
N ALA A 648 9.63 -8.91 26.29
CA ALA A 648 8.47 -9.48 25.63
C ALA A 648 8.82 -9.89 24.19
N HIS A 649 8.00 -10.74 23.57
CA HIS A 649 8.19 -11.16 22.17
C HIS A 649 8.28 -9.97 21.21
N THR A 650 7.47 -8.94 21.44
CA THR A 650 7.44 -7.70 20.63
C THR A 650 8.59 -6.73 20.93
N ALA A 651 9.40 -7.01 21.97
CA ALA A 651 10.49 -6.14 22.39
C ALA A 651 11.75 -6.28 21.52
N PHE A 652 11.97 -7.42 20.84
CA PHE A 652 13.12 -7.61 19.94
C PHE A 652 13.17 -6.52 18.86
N ASP A 653 12.02 -6.16 18.31
CA ASP A 653 11.87 -5.09 17.33
C ASP A 653 12.20 -3.69 17.87
N ARG A 654 12.00 -3.49 19.18
CA ARG A 654 12.19 -2.23 19.89
C ARG A 654 13.59 -2.09 20.46
N SER A 655 14.31 -3.19 20.65
CA SER A 655 15.60 -3.19 21.34
C SER A 655 16.68 -2.45 20.55
N SER A 656 17.06 -1.27 21.02
CA SER A 656 18.15 -0.46 20.47
C SER A 656 19.48 -1.21 20.55
N ALA A 657 19.71 -1.92 21.66
CA ALA A 657 20.89 -2.73 21.91
C ALA A 657 21.01 -3.91 20.93
N LEU A 658 19.93 -4.67 20.73
CA LEU A 658 19.92 -5.79 19.79
C LEU A 658 20.16 -5.33 18.34
N TRP A 659 19.51 -4.25 17.93
CA TRP A 659 19.68 -3.71 16.59
C TRP A 659 21.09 -3.17 16.37
N SER A 660 21.66 -2.48 17.36
CA SER A 660 23.05 -2.03 17.31
C SER A 660 24.01 -3.22 17.18
N LEU A 661 23.85 -4.25 18.04
CA LEU A 661 24.62 -5.49 17.98
C LEU A 661 24.52 -6.19 16.62
N THR A 662 23.31 -6.24 16.04
CA THR A 662 23.05 -6.88 14.75
C THR A 662 23.73 -6.11 13.62
N LEU A 663 23.58 -4.77 13.60
CA LEU A 663 24.21 -3.93 12.59
C LEU A 663 25.74 -3.94 12.70
N ASP A 664 26.30 -3.99 13.91
CA ASP A 664 27.75 -4.11 14.13
C ASP A 664 28.28 -5.44 13.60
N ARG A 665 27.54 -6.55 13.79
CA ARG A 665 27.86 -7.86 13.21
C ARG A 665 27.80 -7.84 11.68
N ILE A 666 26.83 -7.13 11.10
CA ILE A 666 26.70 -6.93 9.66
C ILE A 666 27.87 -6.12 9.11
N GLN A 667 28.31 -5.07 9.82
CA GLN A 667 29.41 -4.22 9.38
C GLN A 667 30.75 -4.95 9.28
N LYS A 668 31.02 -5.91 10.19
CA LYS A 668 32.25 -6.72 10.16
C LYS A 668 32.46 -7.34 8.76
N PRO A 669 33.69 -7.27 8.20
CA PRO A 669 33.96 -7.81 6.86
C PRO A 669 33.75 -9.32 6.83
N ARG A 670 33.39 -9.85 5.66
CA ARG A 670 33.35 -11.29 5.41
C ARG A 670 34.76 -11.85 5.67
N PRO A 671 34.95 -12.83 6.57
CA PRO A 671 36.26 -13.45 6.72
C PRO A 671 36.66 -14.09 5.39
N ALA A 672 37.95 -13.99 5.06
CA ALA A 672 38.54 -14.60 3.87
C ALA A 672 38.14 -16.08 3.81
N GLN A 673 37.81 -16.57 2.62
CA GLN A 673 37.56 -18.00 2.40
C GLN A 673 38.86 -18.73 2.69
N GLY A 674 38.92 -19.39 3.86
CA GLY A 674 39.91 -20.43 4.15
C GLY A 674 39.32 -21.79 3.87
#